data_AF-A0A3B4VKE9-F1
#
_entry.id   AF-A0A3B4VKE9-F1
#
_cell.length_a   1.000
_cell.length_b   1.000
_cell.length_c   1.000
_cell.angle_alpha   90.00
_cell.angle_beta   90.00
_cell.angle_gamma   90.00
#
_symmetry.space_group_name_H-M   'P 1'
#
loop_
_entity.id
_entity.type
_entity.pdbx_description
1 polymer ?
#
loop_
_entity_poly.entity_id
_entity_poly.type
_entity_poly.pdbx_seq_one_letter_code
_entity_poly.pdbx_strand_id
1 'polypeptide(L)'
;MPIIAVMVALSSLLVIIFIIIILYMLRLTSQRPVVNVLRCCRYLGKLQSVPLLARSPSTNRKYPPLPVDKLEEEMNRRMADDNKLFREEFNALPVCPIQASCDAASKEENKEKNRYVNILPYDHSRVHLSSLEGVPDSDFINASFINGYQEKNKFIAAQGPKEETVNDFWRMIWEQNTATIVMVTNLKERKECKCAQYWPDQGCWTYGNIRVSVEDTMVLVDYTIRKFCIQQKPQRLVTQFHFTSWPDFGVPFTPIGMLKFLKKVKTCNPQYAGPIVVHCSAGVGRTGTFIVIDAMLDMMIAERKVDVFGFVTRIRAQRCQMVQTDMQYVFIFQALLEHYLYGDTELEVTSLESHLAKLYTPSPGAGCSGLEAEFKKLTSIKIQNDKMRTGNLPANMKKNRVLQIIPYEFNRVIIPVKRGEENTDYVNASFIDGYRQKDSYMASQGPLQHTIEDFWRMIWEWRSCSIVMLTELEERGQEKCAQYWPSDGVVVYGDISIEIKREEESESYTVRDLLVTNNRVREYTGKQARAVRQFHFHGWPEVGIPTDGKGMINIIAAVQKQQQQSGNHPITVHCSAGAGRTGTFCALSTVLERVKAEGILDVFQTVKSLRLQRPHMVQTLEQYEFCYKVVQEYIDAFSDYANFK
;
A
#
# COMPACT_ATOMS: atom_id res chain seq x y z
N MET A 1 43.52 38.47 30.60
CA MET A 1 42.79 37.84 31.73
C MET A 1 41.37 37.37 31.39
N PRO A 2 40.52 38.07 30.60
CA PRO A 2 39.12 37.64 30.43
C PRO A 2 38.91 36.47 29.45
N ILE A 3 39.80 36.27 28.48
CA ILE A 3 39.67 35.18 27.47
C ILE A 3 39.93 33.80 28.09
N ILE A 4 40.88 33.70 29.02
CA ILE A 4 41.22 32.44 29.69
C ILE A 4 40.06 31.99 30.60
N ALA A 5 39.39 32.92 31.28
CA ALA A 5 38.23 32.59 32.12
C ALA A 5 37.05 32.05 31.28
N VAL A 6 36.81 32.60 30.09
CA VAL A 6 35.75 32.13 29.18
C VAL A 6 36.08 30.76 28.60
N MET A 7 37.35 30.51 28.23
CA MET A 7 37.78 29.20 27.74
C MET A 7 37.70 28.13 28.84
N VAL A 8 38.07 28.46 30.08
CA VAL A 8 37.93 27.56 31.22
C VAL A 8 36.45 27.26 31.48
N ALA A 9 35.58 28.27 31.46
CA ALA A 9 34.13 28.07 31.63
C ALA A 9 33.51 27.17 30.55
N LEU A 10 33.90 27.37 29.27
CA LEU A 10 33.44 26.52 28.16
C LEU A 10 33.97 25.09 28.28
N SER A 11 35.22 24.91 28.69
CA SER A 11 35.80 23.57 28.92
C SER A 11 35.11 22.85 30.08
N SER A 12 34.79 23.55 31.17
CA SER A 12 34.04 23.01 32.30
C SER A 12 32.62 22.61 31.90
N LEU A 13 31.95 23.43 31.07
CA LEU A 13 30.60 23.13 30.58
C LEU A 13 30.59 21.88 29.69
N LEU A 14 31.59 21.72 28.82
CA LEU A 14 31.74 20.52 27.98
C LEU A 14 31.99 19.26 28.81
N VAL A 15 32.81 19.35 29.86
CA VAL A 15 33.04 18.23 30.78
C VAL A 15 31.76 17.85 31.53
N ILE A 16 30.98 18.83 31.99
CA ILE A 16 29.70 18.59 32.66
C ILE A 16 28.70 17.92 31.70
N ILE A 17 28.58 18.40 30.46
CA ILE A 17 27.72 17.80 29.44
C ILE A 17 28.16 16.35 29.15
N PHE A 18 29.46 16.10 29.05
CA PHE A 18 30.00 14.76 28.83
C PHE A 18 29.72 13.81 30.01
N ILE A 19 29.84 14.29 31.25
CA ILE A 19 29.47 13.52 32.45
C ILE A 19 27.97 13.23 32.47
N ILE A 20 27.12 14.19 32.10
CA ILE A 20 25.66 13.99 32.01
C ILE A 20 25.32 12.94 30.93
N ILE A 21 25.98 12.98 29.77
CA ILE A 21 25.81 11.96 28.72
C ILE A 21 26.25 10.59 29.21
N ILE A 22 27.40 10.48 29.90
CA ILE A 22 27.86 9.22 30.48
C ILE A 22 26.87 8.71 31.54
N LEU A 23 26.40 9.58 32.44
CA LEU A 23 25.42 9.20 33.46
C LEU A 23 24.07 8.80 32.83
N TYR A 24 23.66 9.45 31.75
CA TYR A 24 22.46 9.11 30.98
C TYR A 24 22.62 7.75 30.26
N MET A 25 23.79 7.49 29.66
CA MET A 25 24.13 6.20 29.05
C MET A 25 24.23 5.09 30.10
N LEU A 26 24.80 5.37 31.28
CA LEU A 26 24.87 4.45 32.41
C LEU A 26 23.47 4.16 32.98
N ARG A 27 22.57 5.15 33.03
CA ARG A 27 21.15 4.96 33.37
C ARG A 27 20.42 4.11 32.35
N LEU A 28 20.67 4.32 31.05
CA LEU A 28 20.12 3.51 29.97
C LEU A 28 20.63 2.06 29.99
N THR A 29 21.88 1.84 30.41
CA THR A 29 22.40 0.47 30.64
C THR A 29 21.90 -0.15 31.94
N SER A 30 21.63 0.66 32.99
CA SER A 30 21.10 0.19 34.28
C SER A 30 19.60 -0.13 34.23
N GLN A 31 18.85 0.46 33.29
CA GLN A 31 17.43 0.16 33.07
C GLN A 31 17.17 -0.99 32.07
N ARG A 32 18.22 -1.65 31.56
CA ARG A 32 18.06 -2.95 30.91
C ARG A 32 18.37 -4.03 31.94
N PRO A 33 17.41 -4.86 32.37
CA PRO A 33 17.77 -6.10 33.03
C PRO A 33 18.55 -6.94 32.02
N VAL A 34 19.84 -7.15 32.28
CA VAL A 34 20.61 -8.25 31.70
C VAL A 34 20.00 -9.53 32.27
N VAL A 35 18.98 -10.04 31.59
CA VAL A 35 18.51 -11.39 31.85
C VAL A 35 19.56 -12.32 31.25
N ASN A 36 20.43 -12.85 32.11
CA ASN A 36 21.30 -13.97 31.79
C ASN A 36 20.43 -15.15 31.31
N VAL A 37 20.35 -15.36 30.00
CA VAL A 37 19.79 -16.57 29.38
C VAL A 37 20.85 -17.66 29.50
N LEU A 38 21.06 -18.18 30.72
CA LEU A 38 21.96 -19.31 30.97
C LEU A 38 21.67 -19.95 32.32
N ARG A 39 20.49 -20.56 32.46
CA ARG A 39 20.23 -21.69 33.38
C ARG A 39 18.80 -22.20 33.22
N CYS A 40 18.63 -23.20 32.36
CA CYS A 40 17.76 -24.34 32.68
C CYS A 40 18.07 -25.51 31.73
N CYS A 41 19.18 -26.20 32.00
CA CYS A 41 19.45 -27.52 31.44
C CYS A 41 20.05 -28.36 32.56
N ARG A 42 19.21 -29.24 33.10
CA ARG A 42 19.52 -30.55 33.70
C ARG A 42 18.35 -30.94 34.61
N TYR A 43 17.43 -31.74 34.07
CA TYR A 43 16.85 -32.86 34.81
C TYR A 43 16.43 -33.92 33.79
N LEU A 44 17.10 -35.07 33.86
CA LEU A 44 16.75 -36.30 33.17
C LEU A 44 15.48 -36.86 33.83
N GLY A 45 14.46 -37.14 33.02
CA GLY A 45 13.25 -37.86 33.45
C GLY A 45 12.33 -38.15 32.26
N LYS A 46 12.33 -39.40 31.80
CA LYS A 46 11.38 -39.94 30.82
C LYS A 46 9.95 -39.82 31.32
N LEU A 47 9.03 -39.29 30.52
CA LEU A 47 7.73 -39.93 30.25
C LEU A 47 7.03 -39.30 29.03
N GLN A 48 6.49 -40.17 28.18
CA GLN A 48 5.67 -39.87 27.01
C GLN A 48 4.33 -39.23 27.39
N SER A 49 3.90 -38.22 26.64
CA SER A 49 2.58 -38.15 26.01
C SER A 49 2.47 -36.85 25.22
N VAL A 50 2.14 -36.95 23.93
CA VAL A 50 1.88 -35.82 23.04
C VAL A 50 0.45 -35.33 23.34
N PRO A 51 0.23 -34.10 23.84
CA PRO A 51 -1.12 -33.57 23.90
C PRO A 51 -1.49 -33.07 22.52
N LEU A 52 -2.49 -33.71 21.91
CA LEU A 52 -3.24 -33.16 20.80
C LEU A 52 -3.76 -31.77 21.21
N LEU A 53 -3.23 -30.71 20.61
CA LEU A 53 -3.82 -29.36 20.75
C LEU A 53 -5.15 -29.31 19.98
N ALA A 54 -6.20 -29.75 20.66
CA ALA A 54 -7.59 -29.49 20.32
C ALA A 54 -7.98 -28.06 20.75
N ARG A 55 -8.89 -27.45 19.99
CA ARG A 55 -9.58 -26.16 20.22
C ARG A 55 -9.58 -25.75 21.70
N SER A 56 -8.70 -24.84 22.08
CA SER A 56 -8.77 -24.15 23.37
C SER A 56 -9.09 -22.68 23.13
N PRO A 57 -10.21 -22.15 23.64
CA PRO A 57 -10.45 -20.71 23.72
C PRO A 57 -9.27 -20.04 24.42
N SER A 58 -8.97 -18.79 24.06
CA SER A 58 -8.00 -17.96 24.79
C SER A 58 -8.22 -18.13 26.31
N THR A 59 -7.25 -18.72 27.01
CA THR A 59 -7.30 -18.88 28.47
C THR A 59 -7.09 -17.55 29.19
N ASN A 60 -6.74 -16.49 28.46
CA ASN A 60 -6.57 -15.16 28.99
C ASN A 60 -7.93 -14.46 29.15
N ARG A 61 -8.43 -14.42 30.40
CA ARG A 61 -9.68 -13.74 30.76
C ARG A 61 -9.67 -12.24 30.49
N LYS A 62 -8.50 -11.60 30.38
CA LYS A 62 -8.36 -10.15 30.15
C LYS A 62 -8.62 -9.77 28.68
N TYR A 63 -8.28 -10.65 27.73
CA TYR A 63 -8.42 -10.40 26.30
C TYR A 63 -9.24 -11.54 25.64
N PRO A 64 -10.57 -11.58 25.88
CA PRO A 64 -11.44 -12.58 25.28
C PRO A 64 -11.68 -12.31 23.79
N PRO A 65 -12.17 -13.32 23.03
CA PRO A 65 -12.63 -13.12 21.66
C PRO A 65 -13.67 -11.99 21.56
N LEU A 66 -13.51 -11.12 20.57
CA LEU A 66 -14.37 -9.97 20.32
C LEU A 66 -15.47 -10.32 19.32
N PRO A 67 -16.75 -10.09 19.68
CA PRO A 67 -17.85 -10.05 18.70
C PRO A 67 -17.64 -8.95 17.66
N VAL A 68 -17.96 -9.24 16.40
CA VAL A 68 -17.69 -8.32 15.28
C VAL A 68 -18.50 -7.02 15.36
N ASP A 69 -19.68 -7.04 15.97
CA ASP A 69 -20.53 -5.88 16.22
C ASP A 69 -19.89 -4.87 17.18
N LYS A 70 -18.98 -5.32 18.04
CA LYS A 70 -18.23 -4.47 18.98
C LYS A 70 -16.85 -4.07 18.47
N LEU A 71 -16.46 -4.52 17.27
CA LEU A 71 -15.09 -4.34 16.77
C LEU A 71 -14.73 -2.86 16.60
N GLU A 72 -15.65 -2.04 16.07
CA GLU A 72 -15.43 -0.61 15.88
C GLU A 72 -15.32 0.14 17.22
N GLU A 73 -16.24 -0.11 18.14
CA GLU A 73 -16.25 0.48 19.48
C GLU A 73 -14.95 0.15 20.22
N GLU A 74 -14.58 -1.13 20.23
CA GLU A 74 -13.40 -1.61 20.93
C GLU A 74 -12.09 -1.10 20.28
N MET A 75 -12.06 -0.99 18.95
CA MET A 75 -10.93 -0.37 18.25
C MET A 75 -10.78 1.11 18.63
N ASN A 76 -11.87 1.89 18.64
CA ASN A 76 -11.84 3.28 19.07
C ASN A 76 -11.35 3.42 20.51
N ARG A 77 -11.85 2.57 21.42
CA ARG A 77 -11.42 2.53 22.83
C ARG A 77 -9.93 2.22 22.95
N ARG A 78 -9.43 1.24 22.19
CA ARG A 78 -8.03 0.82 22.26
C ARG A 78 -7.05 1.78 21.60
N MET A 79 -7.48 2.51 20.58
CA MET A 79 -6.70 3.55 19.89
C MET A 79 -6.59 4.85 20.70
N ALA A 80 -7.48 5.07 21.67
CA ALA A 80 -7.44 6.25 22.54
C ALA A 80 -6.10 6.37 23.28
N ASP A 81 -5.78 7.59 23.72
CA ASP A 81 -4.56 7.93 24.46
C ASP A 81 -3.28 7.43 23.77
N ASP A 82 -3.18 7.66 22.45
CA ASP A 82 -2.04 7.22 21.63
C ASP A 82 -1.86 5.69 21.68
N ASN A 83 -2.92 4.94 21.35
CA ASN A 83 -2.91 3.47 21.33
C ASN A 83 -2.51 2.81 22.67
N LYS A 84 -2.77 3.46 23.81
CA LYS A 84 -2.30 2.99 25.13
C LYS A 84 -2.71 1.53 25.41
N LEU A 85 -4.00 1.22 25.24
CA LEU A 85 -4.51 -0.12 25.55
C LEU A 85 -4.05 -1.16 24.54
N PHE A 86 -3.86 -0.78 23.27
CA PHE A 86 -3.22 -1.66 22.29
C PHE A 86 -1.78 -2.00 22.68
N ARG A 87 -1.01 -1.02 23.16
CA ARG A 87 0.35 -1.25 23.67
C ARG A 87 0.35 -2.17 24.89
N GLU A 88 -0.57 -1.95 25.83
CA GLU A 88 -0.72 -2.83 27.00
C GLU A 88 -1.07 -4.28 26.60
N GLU A 89 -2.00 -4.47 25.67
CA GLU A 89 -2.39 -5.77 25.15
C GLU A 89 -1.24 -6.46 24.40
N PHE A 90 -0.56 -5.75 23.51
CA PHE A 90 0.59 -6.27 22.78
C PHE A 90 1.73 -6.70 23.72
N ASN A 91 2.04 -5.86 24.71
CA ASN A 91 3.08 -6.17 25.71
C ASN A 91 2.69 -7.33 26.64
N ALA A 92 1.40 -7.67 26.74
CA ALA A 92 0.92 -8.82 27.49
C ALA A 92 1.00 -10.15 26.71
N LEU A 93 1.33 -10.13 25.41
CA LEU A 93 1.54 -11.34 24.64
C LEU A 93 2.75 -12.12 25.18
N PRO A 94 2.65 -13.43 25.41
CA PRO A 94 3.79 -14.22 25.86
C PRO A 94 4.88 -14.25 24.78
N VAL A 95 6.14 -14.33 25.22
CA VAL A 95 7.29 -14.50 24.31
C VAL A 95 7.24 -15.87 23.63
N CYS A 96 7.04 -16.92 24.42
CA CYS A 96 6.69 -18.25 23.98
C CYS A 96 5.72 -18.87 25.01
N PRO A 97 4.52 -19.31 24.62
CA PRO A 97 3.55 -19.89 25.55
C PRO A 97 3.90 -21.33 26.00
N ILE A 98 4.89 -21.96 25.37
CA ILE A 98 5.35 -23.33 25.66
C ILE A 98 6.87 -23.34 25.89
N GLN A 99 7.38 -24.41 26.50
CA GLN A 99 8.82 -24.66 26.53
C GLN A 99 9.25 -25.23 25.16
N ALA A 100 10.04 -24.46 24.42
CA ALA A 100 10.53 -24.84 23.09
C ALA A 100 12.05 -24.66 23.02
N SER A 101 12.74 -25.63 22.40
CA SER A 101 14.17 -25.57 22.09
C SER A 101 14.41 -25.04 20.67
N CYS A 102 15.62 -24.57 20.42
CA CYS A 102 16.11 -24.12 19.11
C CYS A 102 17.52 -24.66 18.87
N ASP A 103 17.75 -25.91 19.27
CA ASP A 103 19.06 -26.55 19.29
C ASP A 103 19.61 -26.69 17.87
N ALA A 104 18.77 -27.10 16.91
CA ALA A 104 19.19 -27.23 15.50
C ALA A 104 19.60 -25.88 14.90
N ALA A 105 18.88 -24.81 15.24
CA ALA A 105 19.16 -23.47 14.75
C ALA A 105 20.40 -22.82 15.39
N SER A 106 20.77 -23.30 16.58
CA SER A 106 21.87 -22.78 17.40
C SER A 106 23.21 -23.51 17.17
N LYS A 107 23.20 -24.61 16.40
CA LYS A 107 24.41 -25.31 15.93
C LYS A 107 25.33 -24.36 15.16
N GLU A 108 26.64 -24.51 15.34
CA GLU A 108 27.65 -23.65 14.72
C GLU A 108 27.54 -23.67 13.20
N GLU A 109 27.32 -24.86 12.63
CA GLU A 109 27.17 -25.13 11.20
C GLU A 109 25.95 -24.44 10.57
N ASN A 110 24.96 -24.07 11.40
CA ASN A 110 23.71 -23.45 10.95
C ASN A 110 23.64 -21.94 11.25
N LYS A 111 24.60 -21.37 12.00
CA LYS A 111 24.59 -19.94 12.34
C LYS A 111 24.56 -19.04 11.12
N GLU A 112 25.37 -19.35 10.11
CA GLU A 112 25.43 -18.58 8.86
C GLU A 112 24.12 -18.66 8.05
N LYS A 113 23.31 -19.71 8.27
CA LYS A 113 22.00 -19.84 7.61
C LYS A 113 20.93 -18.95 8.25
N ASN A 114 21.21 -18.33 9.41
CA ASN A 114 20.29 -17.41 10.09
C ASN A 114 20.62 -15.96 9.73
N ARG A 115 19.62 -15.20 9.28
CA ARG A 115 19.77 -13.75 9.04
C ARG A 115 19.89 -12.95 10.34
N TYR A 116 19.24 -13.42 11.40
CA TYR A 116 19.25 -12.79 12.72
C TYR A 116 19.44 -13.83 13.80
N VAL A 117 20.46 -13.63 14.66
CA VAL A 117 20.81 -14.56 15.74
C VAL A 117 19.70 -14.71 16.80
N ASN A 118 18.82 -13.72 16.91
CA ASN A 118 17.71 -13.71 17.87
C ASN A 118 16.38 -14.19 17.28
N ILE A 119 16.35 -14.58 16.00
CA ILE A 119 15.14 -15.07 15.31
C ILE A 119 15.41 -16.48 14.79
N LEU A 120 15.20 -17.45 15.66
CA LEU A 120 15.49 -18.85 15.41
C LEU A 120 14.17 -19.66 15.38
N PRO A 121 14.03 -20.62 14.44
CA PRO A 121 12.88 -21.53 14.45
C PRO A 121 12.98 -22.46 15.67
N TYR A 122 11.83 -22.84 16.22
CA TYR A 122 11.79 -23.88 17.26
C TYR A 122 11.92 -25.27 16.65
N ASP A 123 12.57 -26.19 17.36
CA ASP A 123 12.88 -27.53 16.83
C ASP A 123 11.63 -28.35 16.50
N HIS A 124 10.56 -28.22 17.29
CA HIS A 124 9.33 -29.00 17.13
C HIS A 124 8.46 -28.56 15.94
N SER A 125 8.69 -27.37 15.41
CA SER A 125 7.88 -26.75 14.35
C SER A 125 8.70 -26.33 13.14
N ARG A 126 10.03 -26.50 13.17
CA ARG A 126 10.89 -26.14 12.04
C ARG A 126 10.55 -26.97 10.81
N VAL A 127 10.80 -26.40 9.63
CA VAL A 127 10.76 -27.16 8.39
C VAL A 127 12.06 -27.97 8.27
N HIS A 128 11.93 -29.26 8.01
CA HIS A 128 13.06 -30.16 7.78
C HIS A 128 13.27 -30.31 6.29
N LEU A 129 14.50 -30.08 5.82
CA LEU A 129 14.93 -30.44 4.47
C LEU A 129 15.45 -31.88 4.47
N SER A 130 15.37 -32.52 3.31
CA SER A 130 15.99 -33.83 3.11
C SER A 130 17.51 -33.70 3.25
N SER A 131 18.14 -34.57 4.05
CA SER A 131 19.60 -34.54 4.23
C SER A 131 20.30 -34.87 2.91
N LEU A 132 21.30 -34.07 2.55
CA LEU A 132 22.17 -34.30 1.41
C LEU A 132 23.36 -35.17 1.83
N GLU A 133 23.67 -36.18 1.01
CA GLU A 133 24.79 -37.06 1.26
C GLU A 133 26.12 -36.27 1.31
N GLY A 134 26.91 -36.53 2.36
CA GLY A 134 28.20 -35.86 2.55
C GLY A 134 28.13 -34.40 3.02
N VAL A 135 26.94 -33.82 3.24
CA VAL A 135 26.78 -32.43 3.71
C VAL A 135 26.11 -32.41 5.09
N PRO A 136 26.89 -32.26 6.17
CA PRO A 136 26.35 -32.13 7.53
C PRO A 136 25.35 -30.99 7.66
N ASP A 137 24.32 -31.19 8.49
CA ASP A 137 23.29 -30.19 8.83
C ASP A 137 22.55 -29.58 7.61
N SER A 138 22.57 -30.28 6.48
CA SER A 138 21.84 -29.93 5.26
C SER A 138 20.31 -30.06 5.39
N ASP A 139 19.81 -30.53 6.54
CA ASP A 139 18.39 -30.61 6.88
C ASP A 139 17.81 -29.29 7.43
N PHE A 140 18.67 -28.30 7.68
CA PHE A 140 18.27 -27.05 8.33
C PHE A 140 17.92 -25.93 7.34
N ILE A 141 16.77 -25.30 7.59
CA ILE A 141 16.39 -24.00 7.04
C ILE A 141 15.70 -23.17 8.12
N ASN A 142 15.90 -21.85 8.13
CA ASN A 142 15.21 -20.96 9.08
C ASN A 142 13.76 -20.70 8.63
N ALA A 143 12.90 -21.68 8.91
CA ALA A 143 11.47 -21.64 8.62
C ALA A 143 10.69 -22.49 9.63
N SER A 144 9.43 -22.16 9.87
CA SER A 144 8.55 -22.89 10.80
C SER A 144 7.15 -23.06 10.21
N PHE A 145 6.54 -24.22 10.42
CA PHE A 145 5.13 -24.45 10.10
C PHE A 145 4.24 -23.64 11.06
N ILE A 146 3.26 -22.94 10.51
CA ILE A 146 2.28 -22.13 11.25
C ILE A 146 0.87 -22.59 10.91
N ASN A 147 0.02 -22.71 11.93
CA ASN A 147 -1.36 -23.08 11.74
C ASN A 147 -2.18 -21.90 11.19
N GLY A 148 -3.17 -22.22 10.35
CA GLY A 148 -4.28 -21.33 10.05
C GLY A 148 -5.34 -21.39 11.15
N TYR A 149 -6.52 -20.81 10.88
CA TYR A 149 -7.61 -20.80 11.85
C TYR A 149 -8.17 -22.21 12.13
N GLN A 150 -8.45 -23.01 11.09
CA GLN A 150 -8.96 -24.39 11.21
C GLN A 150 -8.04 -25.45 10.58
N GLU A 151 -6.90 -25.03 10.01
CA GLU A 151 -6.01 -25.90 9.26
C GLU A 151 -4.62 -25.92 9.91
N LYS A 152 -4.11 -27.11 10.24
CA LYS A 152 -2.75 -27.26 10.79
C LYS A 152 -1.74 -27.10 9.68
N ASN A 153 -0.62 -26.45 9.98
CA ASN A 153 0.51 -26.25 9.06
C ASN A 153 0.10 -25.62 7.71
N LYS A 154 -0.98 -24.82 7.68
CA LYS A 154 -1.45 -24.09 6.49
C LYS A 154 -0.34 -23.23 5.86
N PHE A 155 0.54 -22.68 6.71
CA PHE A 155 1.60 -21.77 6.31
C PHE A 155 2.98 -22.30 6.71
N ILE A 156 3.99 -21.84 5.99
CA ILE A 156 5.38 -21.83 6.43
C ILE A 156 5.81 -20.37 6.61
N ALA A 157 6.17 -19.97 7.83
CA ALA A 157 6.79 -18.68 8.10
C ALA A 157 8.31 -18.82 7.98
N ALA A 158 8.88 -18.26 6.92
CA ALA A 158 10.30 -18.36 6.58
C ALA A 158 11.00 -17.00 6.68
N GLN A 159 12.31 -17.01 6.97
CA GLN A 159 13.13 -15.81 6.75
C GLN A 159 13.25 -15.50 5.25
N GLY A 160 13.49 -14.24 4.90
CA GLY A 160 13.92 -13.88 3.55
C GLY A 160 15.30 -14.48 3.28
N PRO A 161 15.47 -15.30 2.24
CA PRO A 161 16.71 -16.03 2.01
C PRO A 161 17.91 -15.09 1.94
N LYS A 162 19.03 -15.52 2.50
CA LYS A 162 20.36 -14.93 2.25
C LYS A 162 20.89 -15.50 0.94
N GLU A 163 21.95 -14.92 0.37
CA GLU A 163 22.56 -15.40 -0.88
C GLU A 163 22.94 -16.88 -0.78
N GLU A 164 23.56 -17.25 0.33
CA GLU A 164 23.99 -18.61 0.66
C GLU A 164 22.83 -19.59 0.96
N THR A 165 21.61 -19.12 1.20
CA THR A 165 20.44 -19.97 1.50
C THR A 165 19.38 -19.95 0.39
N VAL A 166 19.62 -19.33 -0.76
CA VAL A 166 18.65 -19.32 -1.88
C VAL A 166 18.37 -20.74 -2.38
N ASN A 167 19.40 -21.58 -2.46
CA ASN A 167 19.28 -22.97 -2.90
C ASN A 167 18.41 -23.79 -1.92
N ASP A 168 18.63 -23.62 -0.62
CA ASP A 168 17.83 -24.26 0.43
C ASP A 168 16.37 -23.80 0.41
N PHE A 169 16.14 -22.51 0.11
CA PHE A 169 14.80 -21.96 -0.01
C PHE A 169 14.02 -22.62 -1.16
N TRP A 170 14.59 -22.71 -2.36
CA TRP A 170 13.93 -23.40 -3.47
C TRP A 170 13.75 -24.89 -3.26
N ARG A 171 14.72 -25.54 -2.59
CA ARG A 171 14.59 -26.93 -2.15
C ARG A 171 13.42 -27.11 -1.19
N MET A 172 13.22 -26.19 -0.24
CA MET A 172 12.04 -26.17 0.63
C MET A 172 10.74 -26.05 -0.17
N ILE A 173 10.66 -25.11 -1.13
CA ILE A 173 9.47 -24.93 -1.98
C ILE A 173 9.12 -26.24 -2.71
N TRP A 174 10.14 -26.91 -3.23
CA TRP A 174 9.98 -28.18 -3.94
C TRP A 174 9.52 -29.32 -3.02
N GLU A 175 10.24 -29.56 -1.91
CA GLU A 175 9.98 -30.67 -0.99
C GLU A 175 8.62 -30.53 -0.29
N GLN A 176 8.20 -29.30 0.01
CA GLN A 176 6.92 -29.01 0.67
C GLN A 176 5.74 -28.92 -0.31
N ASN A 177 5.95 -29.18 -1.60
CA ASN A 177 4.94 -29.07 -2.64
C ASN A 177 4.22 -27.70 -2.64
N THR A 178 4.97 -26.62 -2.33
CA THR A 178 4.42 -25.28 -2.26
C THR A 178 4.14 -24.75 -3.67
N ALA A 179 2.90 -24.30 -3.90
CA ALA A 179 2.52 -23.61 -5.14
C ALA A 179 2.49 -22.08 -5.00
N THR A 180 2.46 -21.56 -3.77
CA THR A 180 2.28 -20.13 -3.50
C THR A 180 3.32 -19.59 -2.54
N ILE A 181 4.03 -18.55 -2.97
CA ILE A 181 5.00 -17.81 -2.16
C ILE A 181 4.46 -16.40 -1.91
N VAL A 182 4.46 -15.96 -0.67
CA VAL A 182 4.02 -14.63 -0.24
C VAL A 182 5.22 -13.88 0.33
N MET A 183 5.70 -12.89 -0.42
CA MET A 183 6.81 -12.01 -0.06
C MET A 183 6.25 -10.67 0.43
N VAL A 184 6.45 -10.36 1.72
CA VAL A 184 5.92 -9.13 2.35
C VAL A 184 7.04 -8.17 2.71
N THR A 185 8.04 -8.03 1.84
CA THR A 185 9.17 -7.12 2.01
C THR A 185 9.74 -6.73 0.66
N ASN A 186 10.22 -5.50 0.54
CA ASN A 186 11.10 -5.13 -0.58
C ASN A 186 12.49 -5.77 -0.39
N LEU A 187 13.25 -5.91 -1.48
CA LEU A 187 14.61 -6.45 -1.45
C LEU A 187 15.56 -5.58 -0.61
N LYS A 188 15.43 -4.26 -0.76
CA LYS A 188 16.21 -3.26 -0.04
C LYS A 188 15.28 -2.23 0.58
N GLU A 189 15.59 -1.83 1.81
CA GLU A 189 14.94 -0.74 2.53
C GLU A 189 16.04 0.15 3.07
N ARG A 190 16.04 1.46 2.72
CA ARG A 190 17.12 2.41 3.09
C ARG A 190 18.54 1.95 2.77
N LYS A 191 18.70 1.25 1.63
CA LYS A 191 19.95 0.59 1.17
C LYS A 191 20.35 -0.68 1.92
N GLU A 192 19.67 -1.05 3.01
CA GLU A 192 19.90 -2.32 3.69
C GLU A 192 19.24 -3.47 2.94
N CYS A 193 19.98 -4.56 2.74
CA CYS A 193 19.44 -5.78 2.14
C CYS A 193 18.54 -6.51 3.14
N LYS A 194 17.23 -6.58 2.84
CA LYS A 194 16.22 -7.29 3.65
C LYS A 194 15.97 -8.71 3.15
N CYS A 195 16.18 -8.96 1.86
CA CYS A 195 16.00 -10.26 1.24
C CYS A 195 16.91 -10.37 0.01
N ALA A 196 17.57 -11.51 -0.19
CA ALA A 196 18.24 -11.80 -1.46
C ALA A 196 17.18 -11.94 -2.57
N GLN A 197 17.54 -11.57 -3.79
CA GLN A 197 16.69 -11.82 -4.94
C GLN A 197 16.82 -13.29 -5.34
N TYR A 198 15.81 -14.09 -4.98
CA TYR A 198 15.80 -15.53 -5.21
C TYR A 198 15.10 -15.93 -6.52
N TRP A 199 14.84 -14.99 -7.42
CA TRP A 199 14.19 -15.26 -8.70
C TRP A 199 14.97 -14.61 -9.87
N PRO A 200 14.97 -15.20 -11.07
CA PRO A 200 15.51 -14.56 -12.26
C PRO A 200 14.57 -13.44 -12.73
N ASP A 201 15.13 -12.34 -13.27
CA ASP A 201 14.32 -11.26 -13.85
C ASP A 201 13.65 -11.69 -15.17
N GLN A 202 14.33 -12.54 -15.95
CA GLN A 202 13.87 -13.07 -17.23
C GLN A 202 14.49 -14.44 -17.52
N GLY A 203 13.83 -15.23 -18.36
CA GLY A 203 14.31 -16.56 -18.75
C GLY A 203 14.29 -17.54 -17.58
N CYS A 204 15.36 -18.33 -17.42
CA CYS A 204 15.46 -19.33 -16.37
C CYS A 204 16.81 -19.30 -15.64
N TRP A 205 16.78 -19.71 -14.36
CA TRP A 205 17.97 -19.90 -13.54
C TRP A 205 17.88 -21.19 -12.74
N THR A 206 19.01 -21.79 -12.40
CA THR A 206 19.08 -23.02 -11.60
C THR A 206 19.64 -22.72 -10.22
N TYR A 207 18.84 -23.00 -9.18
CA TYR A 207 19.20 -22.85 -7.76
C TYR A 207 19.40 -24.23 -7.13
N GLY A 208 20.65 -24.63 -6.90
CA GLY A 208 20.99 -26.00 -6.56
C GLY A 208 20.55 -26.95 -7.67
N ASN A 209 19.56 -27.81 -7.39
CA ASN A 209 18.99 -28.76 -8.35
C ASN A 209 17.62 -28.32 -8.89
N ILE A 210 17.12 -27.14 -8.51
CA ILE A 210 15.80 -26.64 -8.90
C ILE A 210 15.96 -25.60 -10.01
N ARG A 211 15.48 -25.93 -11.21
CA ARG A 211 15.40 -24.97 -12.33
C ARG A 211 14.12 -24.15 -12.21
N VAL A 212 14.25 -22.83 -12.21
CA VAL A 212 13.15 -21.86 -12.07
C VAL A 212 13.10 -21.00 -13.34
N SER A 213 11.97 -21.03 -14.05
CA SER A 213 11.72 -20.25 -15.26
C SER A 213 10.64 -19.22 -15.01
N VAL A 214 10.83 -17.97 -15.45
CA VAL A 214 9.78 -16.94 -15.41
C VAL A 214 8.79 -17.18 -16.55
N GLU A 215 7.51 -17.26 -16.20
CA GLU A 215 6.41 -17.38 -17.17
C GLU A 215 5.71 -16.04 -17.39
N ASP A 216 5.43 -15.31 -16.31
CA ASP A 216 4.65 -14.07 -16.36
C ASP A 216 5.01 -13.16 -15.17
N THR A 217 4.88 -11.85 -15.36
CA THR A 217 5.06 -10.83 -14.32
C THR A 217 4.05 -9.70 -14.49
N MET A 218 3.23 -9.50 -13.46
CA MET A 218 2.23 -8.44 -13.39
C MET A 218 2.55 -7.50 -12.24
N VAL A 219 2.94 -6.26 -12.57
CA VAL A 219 3.24 -5.21 -11.60
C VAL A 219 1.99 -4.35 -11.38
N LEU A 220 1.58 -4.24 -10.11
CA LEU A 220 0.51 -3.38 -9.62
C LEU A 220 1.04 -2.40 -8.58
N VAL A 221 0.22 -1.41 -8.21
CA VAL A 221 0.61 -0.36 -7.27
C VAL A 221 1.04 -0.89 -5.90
N ASP A 222 0.32 -1.89 -5.37
CA ASP A 222 0.54 -2.43 -4.02
C ASP A 222 1.34 -3.73 -3.97
N TYR A 223 1.38 -4.46 -5.09
CA TYR A 223 2.03 -5.75 -5.17
C TYR A 223 2.41 -6.15 -6.60
N THR A 224 3.37 -7.05 -6.72
CA THR A 224 3.76 -7.70 -7.97
C THR A 224 3.44 -9.19 -7.90
N ILE A 225 2.86 -9.75 -8.96
CA ILE A 225 2.63 -11.18 -9.12
C ILE A 225 3.64 -11.71 -10.13
N ARG A 226 4.37 -12.76 -9.77
CA ARG A 226 5.28 -13.48 -10.69
C ARG A 226 4.86 -14.94 -10.76
N LYS A 227 4.77 -15.49 -11.97
CA LYS A 227 4.54 -16.92 -12.20
C LYS A 227 5.83 -17.59 -12.63
N PHE A 228 6.15 -18.71 -12.00
CA PHE A 228 7.34 -19.48 -12.27
C PHE A 228 6.98 -20.92 -12.62
N CYS A 229 7.63 -21.47 -13.64
CA CYS A 229 7.67 -22.91 -13.84
C CYS A 229 8.93 -23.47 -13.16
N ILE A 230 8.76 -24.33 -12.16
CA ILE A 230 9.87 -25.04 -11.52
C ILE A 230 9.96 -26.48 -12.02
N GLN A 231 11.17 -26.92 -12.36
CA GLN A 231 11.40 -28.20 -13.02
C GLN A 231 12.28 -29.13 -12.19
N GLN A 232 11.67 -30.22 -11.73
CA GLN A 232 12.31 -31.49 -11.40
C GLN A 232 11.27 -32.60 -11.66
N LYS A 233 10.97 -32.90 -12.94
CA LYS A 233 9.92 -33.82 -13.45
C LYS A 233 8.99 -34.46 -12.37
N PRO A 234 7.69 -34.10 -12.28
CA PRO A 234 6.93 -33.23 -13.18
C PRO A 234 7.19 -31.74 -12.96
N GLN A 235 6.90 -30.91 -13.97
CA GLN A 235 6.94 -29.45 -13.84
C GLN A 235 5.83 -28.98 -12.89
N ARG A 236 6.12 -27.95 -12.09
CA ARG A 236 5.14 -27.34 -11.17
C ARG A 236 5.08 -25.84 -11.40
N LEU A 237 3.88 -25.28 -11.41
CA LEU A 237 3.67 -23.84 -11.44
C LEU A 237 3.71 -23.30 -10.01
N VAL A 238 4.54 -22.29 -9.78
CA VAL A 238 4.63 -21.56 -8.51
C VAL A 238 4.32 -20.09 -8.76
N THR A 239 3.41 -19.54 -7.97
CA THR A 239 3.07 -18.11 -8.03
C THR A 239 3.65 -17.39 -6.81
N GLN A 240 4.48 -16.38 -7.06
CA GLN A 240 4.95 -15.46 -6.03
C GLN A 240 4.10 -14.20 -6.04
N PHE A 241 3.55 -13.88 -4.87
CA PHE A 241 2.87 -12.64 -4.55
C PHE A 241 3.81 -11.77 -3.72
N HIS A 242 4.27 -10.65 -4.26
CA HIS A 242 5.21 -9.74 -3.61
C HIS A 242 4.51 -8.43 -3.26
N PHE A 243 4.18 -8.22 -1.98
CA PHE A 243 3.61 -6.97 -1.47
C PHE A 243 4.68 -5.88 -1.34
N THR A 244 4.60 -4.84 -2.16
CA THR A 244 5.62 -3.79 -2.33
C THR A 244 5.28 -2.49 -1.61
N SER A 245 4.02 -2.32 -1.21
CA SER A 245 3.51 -1.10 -0.56
C SER A 245 3.70 -1.04 0.97
N TRP A 246 4.36 -2.02 1.60
CA TRP A 246 4.68 -1.91 3.02
C TRP A 246 5.84 -0.92 3.22
N PRO A 247 5.66 0.16 4.01
CA PRO A 247 6.71 1.15 4.20
C PRO A 247 7.87 0.64 5.08
N ASP A 248 9.05 1.25 4.91
CA ASP A 248 10.24 0.97 5.74
C ASP A 248 9.96 1.19 7.24
N PHE A 249 9.11 2.17 7.58
CA PHE A 249 8.68 2.44 8.94
C PHE A 249 7.16 2.35 9.09
N GLY A 250 6.73 1.74 10.19
CA GLY A 250 5.32 1.60 10.51
C GLY A 250 4.62 0.55 9.64
N VAL A 251 3.43 0.89 9.19
CA VAL A 251 2.48 0.01 8.49
C VAL A 251 1.86 0.75 7.31
N PRO A 252 1.29 0.04 6.31
CA PRO A 252 0.58 0.68 5.22
C PRO A 252 -0.46 1.68 5.74
N PHE A 253 -0.62 2.81 5.05
CA PHE A 253 -1.56 3.86 5.46
C PHE A 253 -3.02 3.39 5.43
N THR A 254 -3.35 2.46 4.52
CA THR A 254 -4.66 1.84 4.41
C THR A 254 -4.51 0.30 4.38
N PRO A 255 -5.40 -0.44 5.05
CA PRO A 255 -5.38 -1.90 5.02
C PRO A 255 -5.87 -2.51 3.71
N ILE A 256 -6.51 -1.72 2.82
CA ILE A 256 -7.16 -2.27 1.62
C ILE A 256 -6.20 -3.00 0.68
N GLY A 257 -4.99 -2.47 0.49
CA GLY A 257 -3.97 -3.13 -0.34
C GLY A 257 -3.62 -4.51 0.19
N MET A 258 -3.52 -4.66 1.52
CA MET A 258 -3.27 -5.95 2.17
C MET A 258 -4.46 -6.91 2.03
N LEU A 259 -5.69 -6.41 2.18
CA LEU A 259 -6.90 -7.23 2.01
C LEU A 259 -7.05 -7.73 0.57
N LYS A 260 -6.83 -6.87 -0.42
CA LYS A 260 -6.84 -7.24 -1.86
C LYS A 260 -5.75 -8.25 -2.18
N PHE A 261 -4.55 -8.01 -1.68
CA PHE A 261 -3.41 -8.93 -1.82
C PHE A 261 -3.73 -10.31 -1.24
N LEU A 262 -4.31 -10.36 -0.03
CA LEU A 262 -4.69 -11.59 0.64
C LEU A 262 -5.82 -12.33 -0.09
N LYS A 263 -6.84 -11.63 -0.58
CA LYS A 263 -7.89 -12.20 -1.43
C LYS A 263 -7.31 -12.86 -2.68
N LYS A 264 -6.36 -12.19 -3.36
CA LYS A 264 -5.69 -12.72 -4.55
C LYS A 264 -4.87 -13.97 -4.23
N VAL A 265 -4.10 -13.96 -3.13
CA VAL A 265 -3.35 -15.13 -2.65
C VAL A 265 -4.27 -16.32 -2.39
N LYS A 266 -5.38 -16.12 -1.67
CA LYS A 266 -6.34 -17.19 -1.36
C LYS A 266 -7.00 -17.77 -2.62
N THR A 267 -7.37 -16.91 -3.56
CA THR A 267 -8.05 -17.31 -4.80
C THR A 267 -7.12 -18.07 -5.75
N CYS A 268 -5.83 -17.72 -5.79
CA CYS A 268 -4.87 -18.34 -6.68
C CYS A 268 -4.16 -19.58 -6.10
N ASN A 269 -4.26 -19.84 -4.79
CA ASN A 269 -3.63 -21.01 -4.18
C ASN A 269 -4.42 -22.29 -4.53
N PRO A 270 -3.83 -23.27 -5.25
CA PRO A 270 -4.57 -24.45 -5.64
C PRO A 270 -4.84 -25.39 -4.46
N GLN A 271 -5.97 -26.10 -4.49
CA GLN A 271 -6.42 -26.96 -3.39
C GLN A 271 -5.47 -28.14 -3.09
N TYR A 272 -4.69 -28.59 -4.08
CA TYR A 272 -3.72 -29.68 -3.92
C TYR A 272 -2.33 -29.21 -3.44
N ALA A 273 -2.12 -27.90 -3.28
CA ALA A 273 -0.83 -27.36 -2.86
C ALA A 273 -0.50 -27.78 -1.42
N GLY A 274 0.80 -27.91 -1.14
CA GLY A 274 1.28 -27.88 0.23
C GLY A 274 1.21 -26.48 0.85
N PRO A 275 1.86 -26.28 2.01
CA PRO A 275 1.76 -25.03 2.78
C PRO A 275 2.16 -23.79 1.97
N ILE A 276 1.44 -22.69 2.19
CA ILE A 276 1.77 -21.38 1.61
C ILE A 276 3.02 -20.85 2.33
N VAL A 277 4.07 -20.56 1.58
CA VAL A 277 5.31 -20.02 2.15
C VAL A 277 5.18 -18.51 2.25
N VAL A 278 5.20 -17.97 3.46
CA VAL A 278 5.11 -16.53 3.74
C VAL A 278 6.43 -16.06 4.35
N HIS A 279 7.06 -15.05 3.75
CA HIS A 279 8.32 -14.51 4.25
C HIS A 279 8.37 -12.98 4.17
N CYS A 280 9.21 -12.40 5.01
CA CYS A 280 9.63 -11.00 4.92
C CYS A 280 11.16 -10.96 5.03
N SER A 281 11.75 -10.16 5.91
CA SER A 281 13.18 -10.24 6.25
C SER A 281 13.44 -11.34 7.28
N ALA A 282 12.94 -11.18 8.51
CA ALA A 282 13.13 -12.16 9.59
C ALA A 282 12.09 -13.30 9.60
N GLY A 283 10.98 -13.13 8.87
CA GLY A 283 9.90 -14.12 8.83
C GLY A 283 9.00 -14.16 10.07
N VAL A 284 8.85 -13.04 10.79
CA VAL A 284 8.07 -12.98 12.05
C VAL A 284 7.12 -11.78 12.15
N GLY A 285 7.56 -10.59 11.74
CA GLY A 285 6.76 -9.34 11.81
C GLY A 285 5.64 -9.28 10.78
N ARG A 286 5.93 -8.72 9.60
CA ARG A 286 4.98 -8.61 8.47
C ARG A 286 4.41 -9.97 8.04
N THR A 287 5.22 -11.03 8.10
CA THR A 287 4.79 -12.43 7.93
C THR A 287 3.70 -12.82 8.92
N GLY A 288 3.90 -12.53 10.21
CA GLY A 288 2.88 -12.79 11.23
C GLY A 288 1.63 -11.96 11.02
N THR A 289 1.76 -10.69 10.65
CA THR A 289 0.60 -9.84 10.33
C THR A 289 -0.25 -10.42 9.21
N PHE A 290 0.36 -10.86 8.10
CA PHE A 290 -0.36 -11.50 7.00
C PHE A 290 -1.13 -12.74 7.45
N ILE A 291 -0.46 -13.66 8.16
CA ILE A 291 -1.05 -14.93 8.62
C ILE A 291 -2.21 -14.68 9.60
N VAL A 292 -2.06 -13.72 10.50
CA VAL A 292 -3.11 -13.40 11.48
C VAL A 292 -4.32 -12.77 10.81
N ILE A 293 -4.13 -11.87 9.84
CA ILE A 293 -5.26 -11.30 9.08
C ILE A 293 -6.02 -12.41 8.35
N ASP A 294 -5.32 -13.33 7.66
CA ASP A 294 -5.95 -14.47 6.98
C ASP A 294 -6.82 -15.30 7.94
N ALA A 295 -6.24 -15.73 9.06
CA ALA A 295 -6.91 -16.57 10.02
C ALA A 295 -8.09 -15.86 10.71
N MET A 296 -7.94 -14.57 11.01
CA MET A 296 -9.00 -13.80 11.69
C MET A 296 -10.14 -13.43 10.75
N LEU A 297 -9.90 -13.31 9.44
CA LEU A 297 -10.98 -13.23 8.46
C LEU A 297 -11.76 -14.54 8.38
N ASP A 298 -11.07 -15.70 8.39
CA ASP A 298 -11.75 -17.01 8.43
C ASP A 298 -12.59 -17.16 9.72
N MET A 299 -12.07 -16.73 10.87
CA MET A 299 -12.80 -16.73 12.15
C MET A 299 -13.99 -15.76 12.14
N MET A 300 -13.83 -14.58 11.54
CA MET A 300 -14.90 -13.60 11.40
C MET A 300 -16.07 -14.17 10.61
N ILE A 301 -15.79 -14.88 9.51
CA ILE A 301 -16.80 -15.52 8.67
C ILE A 301 -17.47 -16.69 9.41
N ALA A 302 -16.68 -17.54 10.08
CA ALA A 302 -17.19 -18.76 10.70
C ALA A 302 -17.94 -18.51 12.02
N GLU A 303 -17.46 -17.59 12.86
CA GLU A 303 -17.94 -17.43 14.24
C GLU A 303 -18.55 -16.05 14.55
N ARG A 304 -18.49 -15.10 13.60
CA ARG A 304 -18.83 -13.68 13.85
C ARG A 304 -18.06 -13.10 15.04
N LYS A 305 -16.82 -13.56 15.23
CA LYS A 305 -15.89 -13.13 16.27
C LYS A 305 -14.47 -13.06 15.73
N VAL A 306 -13.60 -12.33 16.42
CA VAL A 306 -12.15 -12.32 16.19
C VAL A 306 -11.40 -12.48 17.51
N ASP A 307 -10.34 -13.29 17.52
CA ASP A 307 -9.47 -13.53 18.68
C ASP A 307 -8.00 -13.28 18.31
N VAL A 308 -7.66 -12.01 18.05
CA VAL A 308 -6.30 -11.63 17.62
C VAL A 308 -5.28 -11.98 18.70
N PHE A 309 -5.55 -11.64 19.97
CA PHE A 309 -4.65 -11.92 21.09
C PHE A 309 -4.39 -13.42 21.25
N GLY A 310 -5.46 -14.23 21.28
CA GLY A 310 -5.34 -15.67 21.43
C GLY A 310 -4.69 -16.32 20.22
N PHE A 311 -5.01 -15.88 18.99
CA PHE A 311 -4.39 -16.44 17.79
C PHE A 311 -2.90 -16.10 17.69
N VAL A 312 -2.49 -14.85 17.96
CA VAL A 312 -1.07 -14.45 18.02
C VAL A 312 -0.33 -15.26 19.09
N THR A 313 -0.94 -15.43 20.27
CA THR A 313 -0.40 -16.28 21.34
C THR A 313 -0.17 -17.71 20.85
N ARG A 314 -1.15 -18.32 20.15
CA ARG A 314 -1.04 -19.68 19.60
C ARG A 314 0.11 -19.81 18.59
N ILE A 315 0.22 -18.90 17.63
CA ILE A 315 1.27 -19.00 16.60
C ILE A 315 2.66 -18.66 17.16
N ARG A 316 2.76 -17.91 18.27
CA ARG A 316 4.01 -17.72 19.01
C ARG A 316 4.53 -18.98 19.69
N ALA A 317 3.70 -20.02 19.84
CA ALA A 317 4.17 -21.36 20.20
C ALA A 317 4.96 -22.03 19.06
N GLN A 318 4.64 -21.70 17.81
CA GLN A 318 5.21 -22.32 16.63
C GLN A 318 6.43 -21.57 16.08
N ARG A 319 6.50 -20.24 16.25
CA ARG A 319 7.66 -19.44 15.87
C ARG A 319 7.80 -18.23 16.77
N CYS A 320 9.04 -17.87 17.12
CA CYS A 320 9.30 -16.74 18.00
C CYS A 320 8.78 -15.41 17.42
N GLN A 321 8.32 -14.51 18.28
CA GLN A 321 8.03 -13.10 17.94
C GLN A 321 7.06 -12.87 16.76
N MET A 322 6.19 -13.83 16.44
CA MET A 322 5.15 -13.62 15.43
C MET A 322 4.30 -12.40 15.80
N VAL A 323 4.14 -11.48 14.83
CA VAL A 323 3.72 -10.08 15.04
C VAL A 323 4.69 -9.37 16.01
N GLN A 324 5.62 -8.60 15.43
CA GLN A 324 6.81 -8.14 16.13
C GLN A 324 6.67 -6.75 16.76
N THR A 325 5.76 -5.91 16.25
CA THR A 325 5.55 -4.56 16.77
C THR A 325 4.08 -4.30 17.13
N ASP A 326 3.86 -3.35 18.04
CA ASP A 326 2.53 -2.84 18.39
C ASP A 326 1.80 -2.26 17.18
N MET A 327 2.49 -1.51 16.31
CA MET A 327 1.92 -0.97 15.07
C MET A 327 1.43 -2.07 14.13
N GLN A 328 2.16 -3.18 14.00
CA GLN A 328 1.72 -4.35 13.24
C GLN A 328 0.48 -5.00 13.88
N TYR A 329 0.43 -5.04 15.22
CA TYR A 329 -0.71 -5.54 15.96
C TYR A 329 -1.96 -4.69 15.73
N VAL A 330 -1.85 -3.35 15.82
CA VAL A 330 -2.92 -2.40 15.50
C VAL A 330 -3.38 -2.53 14.04
N PHE A 331 -2.45 -2.71 13.11
CA PHE A 331 -2.79 -2.86 11.69
C PHE A 331 -3.64 -4.11 11.39
N ILE A 332 -3.49 -5.19 12.16
CA ILE A 332 -4.38 -6.36 12.07
C ILE A 332 -5.81 -5.93 12.38
N PHE A 333 -6.04 -5.20 13.46
CA PHE A 333 -7.39 -4.71 13.83
C PHE A 333 -7.94 -3.74 12.78
N GLN A 334 -7.11 -2.85 12.24
CA GLN A 334 -7.49 -1.96 11.14
C GLN A 334 -7.97 -2.74 9.92
N ALA A 335 -7.27 -3.81 9.54
CA ALA A 335 -7.67 -4.66 8.40
C ALA A 335 -8.96 -5.44 8.67
N LEU A 336 -9.15 -5.94 9.89
CA LEU A 336 -10.39 -6.63 10.28
C LEU A 336 -11.57 -5.67 10.32
N LEU A 337 -11.40 -4.47 10.87
CA LEU A 337 -12.45 -3.46 10.90
C LEU A 337 -12.82 -3.00 9.49
N GLU A 338 -11.82 -2.78 8.62
CA GLU A 338 -12.03 -2.45 7.22
C GLU A 338 -12.90 -3.51 6.52
N HIS A 339 -12.55 -4.79 6.66
CA HIS A 339 -13.34 -5.87 6.09
C HIS A 339 -14.74 -5.95 6.69
N TYR A 340 -14.89 -5.72 8.00
CA TYR A 340 -16.20 -5.73 8.66
C TYR A 340 -17.14 -4.61 8.19
N LEU A 341 -16.63 -3.38 8.07
CA LEU A 341 -17.44 -2.20 7.71
C LEU A 341 -17.86 -2.19 6.24
N TYR A 342 -16.94 -2.61 5.37
CA TYR A 342 -17.09 -2.43 3.92
C TYR A 342 -17.29 -3.73 3.15
N GLY A 343 -16.84 -4.87 3.69
CA GLY A 343 -16.94 -6.17 3.04
C GLY A 343 -16.09 -6.28 1.77
N ASP A 344 -16.41 -7.30 0.97
CA ASP A 344 -15.89 -7.45 -0.38
C ASP A 344 -16.80 -6.72 -1.37
N THR A 345 -16.28 -5.64 -1.97
CA THR A 345 -16.98 -4.75 -2.91
C THR A 345 -16.45 -4.91 -4.33
N GLU A 346 -15.55 -5.86 -4.54
CA GLU A 346 -15.02 -6.19 -5.85
C GLU A 346 -15.99 -7.11 -6.61
N LEU A 347 -16.14 -6.84 -7.90
CA LEU A 347 -17.09 -7.52 -8.78
C LEU A 347 -16.35 -8.02 -10.02
N GLU A 348 -16.69 -9.24 -10.43
CA GLU A 348 -16.42 -9.68 -11.80
C GLU A 348 -17.32 -8.90 -12.77
N VAL A 349 -16.81 -8.65 -13.98
CA VAL A 349 -17.56 -7.93 -15.03
C VAL A 349 -18.92 -8.58 -15.30
N THR A 350 -19.00 -9.91 -15.30
CA THR A 350 -20.22 -10.70 -15.47
C THR A 350 -21.28 -10.45 -14.39
N SER A 351 -20.88 -9.98 -13.21
CA SER A 351 -21.76 -9.72 -12.08
C SER A 351 -22.25 -8.27 -12.01
N LEU A 352 -21.73 -7.36 -12.86
CA LEU A 352 -22.00 -5.93 -12.79
C LEU A 352 -23.49 -5.61 -12.95
N GLU A 353 -24.17 -6.17 -13.95
CA GLU A 353 -25.59 -5.89 -14.20
C GLU A 353 -26.47 -6.24 -12.98
N SER A 354 -26.22 -7.42 -12.39
CA SER A 354 -26.93 -7.86 -11.19
C SER A 354 -26.64 -6.99 -9.96
N HIS A 355 -25.43 -6.43 -9.88
CA HIS A 355 -25.03 -5.53 -8.81
C HIS A 355 -25.71 -4.16 -8.96
N LEU A 356 -25.72 -3.59 -10.18
CA LEU A 356 -26.42 -2.33 -10.47
C LEU A 356 -27.91 -2.42 -10.18
N ALA A 357 -28.57 -3.52 -10.56
CA ALA A 357 -29.97 -3.76 -10.22
C ALA A 357 -30.22 -3.70 -8.70
N LYS A 358 -29.31 -4.26 -7.89
CA LYS A 358 -29.37 -4.19 -6.41
C LYS A 358 -29.11 -2.78 -5.89
N LEU A 359 -28.19 -2.03 -6.50
CA LEU A 359 -27.87 -0.67 -6.09
C LEU A 359 -29.03 0.31 -6.32
N TYR A 360 -29.74 0.16 -7.45
CA TYR A 360 -30.86 1.01 -7.81
C TYR A 360 -32.18 0.62 -7.13
N THR A 361 -32.31 -0.63 -6.68
CA THR A 361 -33.51 -1.08 -5.95
C THR A 361 -33.49 -0.53 -4.51
N PRO A 362 -34.55 0.13 -4.04
CA PRO A 362 -34.66 0.56 -2.64
C PRO A 362 -34.61 -0.64 -1.69
N SER A 363 -33.77 -0.57 -0.66
CA SER A 363 -33.68 -1.67 0.32
C SER A 363 -34.95 -1.70 1.20
N PRO A 364 -35.62 -2.86 1.38
CA PRO A 364 -36.78 -2.97 2.26
C PRO A 364 -36.40 -2.57 3.70
N GLY A 365 -36.92 -1.43 4.16
CA GLY A 365 -36.73 -0.92 5.53
C GLY A 365 -35.66 0.15 5.73
N ALA A 366 -34.81 0.46 4.74
CA ALA A 366 -33.73 1.45 4.89
C ALA A 366 -34.11 2.88 4.45
N GLY A 367 -35.17 3.04 3.65
CA GLY A 367 -35.62 4.34 3.14
C GLY A 367 -34.68 5.01 2.12
N CYS A 368 -33.61 4.34 1.69
CA CYS A 368 -32.64 4.79 0.70
C CYS A 368 -32.27 3.68 -0.30
N SER A 369 -31.73 4.05 -1.45
CA SER A 369 -31.18 3.12 -2.45
C SER A 369 -29.88 2.47 -1.96
N GLY A 370 -29.50 1.33 -2.55
CA GLY A 370 -28.21 0.69 -2.27
C GLY A 370 -27.03 1.62 -2.60
N LEU A 371 -27.15 2.39 -3.69
CA LEU A 371 -26.16 3.39 -4.10
C LEU A 371 -25.98 4.50 -3.04
N GLU A 372 -27.08 5.03 -2.52
CA GLU A 372 -27.06 6.02 -1.42
C GLU A 372 -26.43 5.44 -0.16
N ALA A 373 -26.73 4.19 0.17
CA ALA A 373 -26.14 3.51 1.32
C ALA A 373 -24.63 3.34 1.18
N GLU A 374 -24.14 2.94 0.00
CA GLU A 374 -22.69 2.89 -0.30
C GLU A 374 -22.05 4.27 -0.21
N PHE A 375 -22.62 5.27 -0.89
CA PHE A 375 -22.05 6.61 -0.90
C PHE A 375 -22.04 7.23 0.50
N LYS A 376 -23.05 6.95 1.33
CA LYS A 376 -23.08 7.37 2.73
C LYS A 376 -21.88 6.83 3.51
N LYS A 377 -21.48 5.57 3.30
CA LYS A 377 -20.25 4.99 3.90
C LYS A 377 -18.98 5.74 3.47
N LEU A 378 -18.92 6.20 2.22
CA LEU A 378 -17.79 7.01 1.75
C LEU A 378 -17.77 8.39 2.40
N THR A 379 -18.95 8.99 2.67
CA THR A 379 -19.05 10.30 3.34
C THR A 379 -18.80 10.25 4.84
N SER A 380 -18.96 9.08 5.49
CA SER A 380 -18.62 8.91 6.90
C SER A 380 -17.11 8.79 7.17
N ILE A 381 -16.29 8.69 6.12
CA ILE A 381 -14.83 8.70 6.24
C ILE A 381 -14.40 10.07 6.77
N LYS A 382 -13.73 10.08 7.92
CA LYS A 382 -13.25 11.32 8.55
C LYS A 382 -12.13 11.95 7.75
N ILE A 383 -12.27 13.25 7.48
CA ILE A 383 -11.21 14.08 6.91
C ILE A 383 -10.14 14.33 7.99
N GLN A 384 -8.88 14.07 7.65
CA GLN A 384 -7.74 14.20 8.57
C GLN A 384 -7.23 15.64 8.62
N ASN A 385 -7.97 16.52 9.29
CA ASN A 385 -7.67 17.96 9.38
C ASN A 385 -6.25 18.25 9.91
N ASP A 386 -5.77 17.42 10.83
CA ASP A 386 -4.43 17.50 11.42
C ASP A 386 -3.29 17.31 10.40
N LYS A 387 -3.60 16.69 9.25
CA LYS A 387 -2.69 16.48 8.12
C LYS A 387 -2.81 17.54 7.03
N MET A 388 -3.62 18.59 7.21
CA MET A 388 -3.84 19.64 6.21
C MET A 388 -3.14 20.94 6.61
N ARG A 389 -1.95 20.86 7.24
CA ARG A 389 -1.29 22.01 7.88
C ARG A 389 -0.74 23.03 6.89
N THR A 390 0.05 22.60 5.92
CA THR A 390 0.75 23.50 4.99
C THR A 390 -0.21 24.36 4.16
N GLY A 391 -1.32 23.77 3.70
CA GLY A 391 -2.36 24.51 2.96
C GLY A 391 -3.15 25.51 3.82
N ASN A 392 -3.19 25.30 5.14
CA ASN A 392 -3.83 26.18 6.13
C ASN A 392 -2.90 27.28 6.67
N LEU A 393 -1.63 27.33 6.27
CA LEU A 393 -0.75 28.43 6.65
C LEU A 393 -1.31 29.76 6.09
N PRO A 394 -1.28 30.87 6.85
CA PRO A 394 -1.84 32.16 6.40
C PRO A 394 -1.33 32.63 5.03
N ALA A 395 -0.05 32.37 4.73
CA ALA A 395 0.56 32.70 3.44
C ALA A 395 -0.01 31.90 2.25
N ASN A 396 -0.50 30.68 2.51
CA ASN A 396 -1.00 29.74 1.52
C ASN A 396 -2.52 29.74 1.39
N MET A 397 -3.28 30.25 2.36
CA MET A 397 -4.75 30.27 2.32
C MET A 397 -5.30 30.92 1.05
N LYS A 398 -4.68 32.03 0.60
CA LYS A 398 -5.05 32.73 -0.65
C LYS A 398 -4.78 31.91 -1.92
N LYS A 399 -3.98 30.86 -1.85
CA LYS A 399 -3.67 29.96 -2.99
C LYS A 399 -4.72 28.85 -3.16
N ASN A 400 -5.72 28.79 -2.28
CA ASN A 400 -6.74 27.74 -2.28
C ASN A 400 -8.08 28.29 -2.79
N ARG A 401 -8.70 27.64 -3.79
CA ARG A 401 -10.08 27.96 -4.22
C ARG A 401 -11.11 27.62 -3.15
N VAL A 402 -10.93 26.49 -2.45
CA VAL A 402 -11.86 25.98 -1.42
C VAL A 402 -11.06 25.52 -0.21
N LEU A 403 -11.31 26.11 0.96
CA LEU A 403 -10.53 25.85 2.18
C LEU A 403 -10.66 24.41 2.71
N GLN A 404 -11.79 23.76 2.45
CA GLN A 404 -12.00 22.36 2.84
C GLN A 404 -11.34 21.35 1.88
N ILE A 405 -10.85 21.82 0.72
CA ILE A 405 -10.27 20.98 -0.34
C ILE A 405 -8.82 21.42 -0.56
N ILE A 406 -7.96 21.01 0.38
CA ILE A 406 -6.51 21.24 0.35
C ILE A 406 -5.79 19.89 0.54
N PRO A 407 -4.54 19.75 0.07
CA PRO A 407 -3.84 18.47 0.09
C PRO A 407 -3.49 18.03 1.52
N TYR A 408 -3.42 16.72 1.73
CA TYR A 408 -2.78 16.15 2.93
C TYR A 408 -1.25 16.27 2.82
N GLU A 409 -0.58 16.36 3.97
CA GLU A 409 0.86 16.59 4.03
C GLU A 409 1.68 15.44 3.42
N PHE A 410 1.21 14.20 3.56
CA PHE A 410 1.98 13.01 3.15
C PHE A 410 2.07 12.82 1.63
N ASN A 411 1.19 13.45 0.86
CA ASN A 411 1.13 13.34 -0.60
C ASN A 411 0.89 14.69 -1.29
N ARG A 412 1.15 15.82 -0.62
CA ARG A 412 1.11 17.13 -1.27
C ARG A 412 2.19 17.19 -2.35
N VAL A 413 1.86 17.84 -3.46
CA VAL A 413 2.86 18.11 -4.50
C VAL A 413 3.74 19.27 -4.04
N ILE A 414 5.04 19.03 -3.94
CA ILE A 414 6.03 20.02 -3.52
C ILE A 414 6.68 20.61 -4.76
N ILE A 415 6.80 21.94 -4.83
CA ILE A 415 7.55 22.62 -5.90
C ILE A 415 8.82 23.28 -5.32
N PRO A 416 9.85 23.56 -6.14
CA PRO A 416 11.07 24.19 -5.64
C PRO A 416 10.78 25.53 -4.96
N VAL A 417 11.53 25.89 -3.93
CA VAL A 417 11.37 27.21 -3.27
C VAL A 417 11.92 28.31 -4.19
N LYS A 418 11.20 29.42 -4.36
CA LYS A 418 11.71 30.62 -5.05
C LYS A 418 12.79 31.26 -4.20
N ARG A 419 13.90 31.68 -4.82
CA ARG A 419 15.05 32.26 -4.10
C ARG A 419 14.60 33.50 -3.31
N GLY A 420 14.80 33.48 -2.00
CA GLY A 420 14.49 34.60 -1.11
C GLY A 420 13.02 34.70 -0.66
N GLU A 421 12.16 33.73 -1.02
CA GLU A 421 10.74 33.73 -0.64
C GLU A 421 10.36 32.46 0.12
N GLU A 422 9.87 32.63 1.36
CA GLU A 422 9.31 31.53 2.16
C GLU A 422 7.89 31.14 1.67
N ASN A 423 7.47 29.90 1.93
CA ASN A 423 6.12 29.38 1.58
C ASN A 423 5.81 29.37 0.06
N THR A 424 6.85 29.26 -0.77
CA THR A 424 6.75 29.17 -2.24
C THR A 424 6.86 27.73 -2.77
N ASP A 425 6.92 26.74 -1.87
CA ASP A 425 6.90 25.31 -2.18
C ASP A 425 5.48 24.72 -2.26
N TYR A 426 4.45 25.53 -1.97
CA TYR A 426 3.06 25.10 -1.89
C TYR A 426 2.27 25.36 -3.16
N VAL A 427 1.59 24.30 -3.63
CA VAL A 427 0.50 24.28 -4.59
C VAL A 427 -0.65 23.45 -4.04
N ASN A 428 -1.91 23.81 -4.34
CA ASN A 428 -3.05 22.98 -4.00
C ASN A 428 -3.18 21.82 -5.00
N ALA A 429 -2.34 20.81 -4.81
CA ALA A 429 -2.34 19.58 -5.57
C ALA A 429 -1.90 18.40 -4.70
N SER A 430 -2.45 17.22 -4.98
CA SER A 430 -2.14 15.96 -4.30
C SER A 430 -1.67 14.92 -5.32
N PHE A 431 -0.62 14.17 -5.00
CA PHE A 431 -0.33 12.93 -5.70
C PHE A 431 -1.39 11.88 -5.40
N ILE A 432 -1.84 11.22 -6.46
CA ILE A 432 -2.85 10.18 -6.42
C ILE A 432 -2.31 8.92 -7.10
N ASP A 433 -2.40 7.80 -6.39
CA ASP A 433 -2.05 6.49 -6.90
C ASP A 433 -3.03 6.04 -8.01
N GLY A 434 -2.47 5.40 -9.05
CA GLY A 434 -3.24 4.74 -10.11
C GLY A 434 -3.30 3.23 -9.93
N TYR A 435 -3.64 2.51 -10.99
CA TYR A 435 -3.76 1.05 -10.94
C TYR A 435 -2.39 0.35 -10.87
N ARG A 436 -1.42 0.80 -11.69
CA ARG A 436 -0.09 0.18 -11.79
C ARG A 436 1.02 0.94 -11.09
N GLN A 437 0.87 2.24 -10.92
CA GLN A 437 1.95 3.11 -10.49
C GLN A 437 1.49 4.06 -9.38
N LYS A 438 2.36 4.27 -8.39
CA LYS A 438 2.20 5.36 -7.43
C LYS A 438 2.33 6.70 -8.12
N ASP A 439 1.69 7.72 -7.56
CA ASP A 439 1.77 9.10 -8.08
C ASP A 439 1.38 9.21 -9.57
N SER A 440 0.46 8.35 -10.03
CA SER A 440 0.00 8.34 -11.44
C SER A 440 -0.67 9.64 -11.85
N TYR A 441 -1.31 10.34 -10.90
CA TYR A 441 -1.98 11.61 -11.14
C TYR A 441 -1.54 12.68 -10.15
N MET A 442 -1.54 13.93 -10.58
CA MET A 442 -1.54 15.11 -9.72
C MET A 442 -2.94 15.73 -9.75
N ALA A 443 -3.77 15.43 -8.75
CA ALA A 443 -5.10 16.01 -8.59
C ALA A 443 -4.98 17.43 -8.05
N SER A 444 -5.21 18.42 -8.91
CA SER A 444 -5.01 19.84 -8.63
C SER A 444 -6.31 20.64 -8.77
N GLN A 445 -6.39 21.77 -8.07
CA GLN A 445 -7.42 22.77 -8.36
C GLN A 445 -7.15 23.46 -9.71
N GLY A 446 -8.18 24.01 -10.33
CA GLY A 446 -8.01 24.93 -11.46
C GLY A 446 -7.25 26.17 -10.99
N PRO A 447 -6.17 26.59 -11.68
CA PRO A 447 -5.35 27.69 -11.23
C PRO A 447 -6.19 28.96 -11.00
N LEU A 448 -5.80 29.70 -9.96
CA LEU A 448 -6.20 31.08 -9.75
C LEU A 448 -5.28 31.98 -10.55
N GLN A 449 -5.71 33.20 -10.87
CA GLN A 449 -4.90 34.15 -11.64
C GLN A 449 -3.49 34.33 -11.06
N HIS A 450 -3.36 34.43 -9.74
CA HIS A 450 -2.08 34.58 -9.03
C HIS A 450 -1.35 33.28 -8.72
N THR A 451 -1.85 32.11 -9.16
CA THR A 451 -1.18 30.80 -9.00
C THR A 451 -0.86 30.12 -10.34
N ILE A 452 -1.07 30.79 -11.48
CA ILE A 452 -0.75 30.23 -12.81
C ILE A 452 0.74 29.89 -12.91
N GLU A 453 1.60 30.78 -12.40
CA GLU A 453 3.05 30.53 -12.38
C GLU A 453 3.40 29.27 -11.57
N ASP A 454 2.84 29.12 -10.36
CA ASP A 454 3.09 27.96 -9.50
C ASP A 454 2.55 26.66 -10.15
N PHE A 455 1.44 26.74 -10.88
CA PHE A 455 0.88 25.60 -11.65
C PHE A 455 1.85 25.13 -12.75
N TRP A 456 2.43 26.04 -13.52
CA TRP A 456 3.41 25.68 -14.55
C TRP A 456 4.75 25.21 -13.98
N ARG A 457 5.17 25.78 -12.84
CA ARG A 457 6.35 25.30 -12.10
C ARG A 457 6.15 23.86 -11.62
N MET A 458 4.94 23.53 -11.14
CA MET A 458 4.55 22.17 -10.76
C MET A 458 4.63 21.20 -11.95
N ILE A 459 4.00 21.55 -13.08
CA ILE A 459 4.03 20.72 -14.31
C ILE A 459 5.47 20.49 -14.78
N TRP A 460 6.30 21.53 -14.76
CA TRP A 460 7.70 21.42 -15.16
C TRP A 460 8.52 20.56 -14.19
N GLU A 461 8.42 20.78 -12.88
CA GLU A 461 9.19 20.02 -11.89
C GLU A 461 8.88 18.53 -11.99
N TRP A 462 7.60 18.18 -12.01
CA TRP A 462 7.12 16.80 -12.00
C TRP A 462 6.99 16.17 -13.39
N ARG A 463 7.49 16.86 -14.42
CA ARG A 463 7.58 16.38 -15.82
C ARG A 463 6.24 15.91 -16.39
N SER A 464 5.14 16.49 -15.94
CA SER A 464 3.81 16.15 -16.45
C SER A 464 3.72 16.55 -17.93
N CYS A 465 3.36 15.58 -18.77
CA CYS A 465 3.19 15.76 -20.21
C CYS A 465 1.71 15.77 -20.64
N SER A 466 0.80 15.50 -19.71
CA SER A 466 -0.64 15.39 -19.95
C SER A 466 -1.39 16.21 -18.91
N ILE A 467 -2.14 17.20 -19.35
CA ILE A 467 -3.00 18.02 -18.49
C ILE A 467 -4.45 17.75 -18.86
N VAL A 468 -5.29 17.35 -17.91
CA VAL A 468 -6.72 17.12 -18.12
C VAL A 468 -7.49 18.21 -17.39
N MET A 469 -8.21 19.03 -18.15
CA MET A 469 -9.06 20.11 -17.68
C MET A 469 -10.53 19.67 -17.80
N LEU A 470 -11.23 19.61 -16.67
CA LEU A 470 -12.60 19.07 -16.57
C LEU A 470 -13.63 20.15 -16.21
N THR A 471 -13.39 21.40 -16.59
CA THR A 471 -14.26 22.55 -16.29
C THR A 471 -14.04 23.61 -17.33
N GLU A 472 -15.07 24.37 -17.65
CA GLU A 472 -14.90 25.59 -18.44
C GLU A 472 -14.23 26.68 -17.59
N LEU A 473 -13.80 27.77 -18.23
CA LEU A 473 -13.24 28.93 -17.51
C LEU A 473 -14.30 29.57 -16.58
N GLU A 474 -15.54 29.62 -17.05
CA GLU A 474 -16.70 30.14 -16.34
C GLU A 474 -17.88 29.17 -16.50
N GLU A 475 -18.60 28.91 -15.40
CA GLU A 475 -19.84 28.13 -15.40
C GLU A 475 -20.87 28.84 -14.54
N ARG A 476 -22.08 29.07 -15.06
CA ARG A 476 -23.15 29.83 -14.40
C ARG A 476 -22.72 31.21 -13.88
N GLY A 477 -21.93 31.95 -14.67
CA GLY A 477 -21.47 33.29 -14.29
C GLY A 477 -20.42 33.32 -13.17
N GLN A 478 -19.81 32.17 -12.84
CA GLN A 478 -18.76 32.08 -11.84
C GLN A 478 -17.47 31.53 -12.45
N GLU A 479 -16.37 32.25 -12.23
CA GLU A 479 -15.04 31.82 -12.64
C GLU A 479 -14.67 30.50 -11.93
N LYS A 480 -14.39 29.46 -12.71
CA LYS A 480 -14.02 28.12 -12.24
C LYS A 480 -12.54 27.84 -12.41
N CYS A 481 -11.90 28.45 -13.41
CA CYS A 481 -10.49 28.30 -13.71
C CYS A 481 -9.96 29.56 -14.42
N ALA A 482 -8.78 30.04 -14.03
CA ALA A 482 -8.09 31.05 -14.80
C ALA A 482 -7.48 30.41 -16.07
N GLN A 483 -7.51 31.13 -17.18
CA GLN A 483 -6.87 30.66 -18.41
C GLN A 483 -5.35 30.69 -18.24
N TYR A 484 -4.73 29.50 -18.26
CA TYR A 484 -3.30 29.30 -18.02
C TYR A 484 -2.51 28.97 -19.29
N TRP A 485 -3.15 29.00 -20.45
CA TRP A 485 -2.55 28.74 -21.76
C TRP A 485 -2.76 29.95 -22.69
N PRO A 486 -1.88 30.18 -23.68
CA PRO A 486 -2.08 31.24 -24.66
C PRO A 486 -3.17 30.83 -25.67
N SER A 487 -4.05 31.77 -26.07
CA SER A 487 -4.97 31.54 -27.20
C SER A 487 -4.25 31.61 -28.56
N ASP A 488 -3.18 32.42 -28.64
CA ASP A 488 -2.30 32.51 -29.79
C ASP A 488 -0.88 32.89 -29.34
N GLY A 489 0.13 32.44 -30.08
CA GLY A 489 1.53 32.75 -29.83
C GLY A 489 2.10 32.18 -28.53
N VAL A 490 2.87 33.01 -27.81
CA VAL A 490 3.65 32.64 -26.61
C VAL A 490 3.22 33.49 -25.43
N VAL A 491 2.99 32.85 -24.27
CA VAL A 491 2.83 33.53 -22.97
C VAL A 491 3.95 33.12 -22.01
N VAL A 492 4.34 34.02 -21.12
CA VAL A 492 5.43 33.78 -20.15
C VAL A 492 4.92 33.96 -18.73
N TYR A 493 5.13 32.94 -17.89
CA TYR A 493 4.86 32.98 -16.46
C TYR A 493 6.15 32.68 -15.69
N GLY A 494 6.77 33.74 -15.13
CA GLY A 494 8.06 33.63 -14.46
C GLY A 494 9.13 33.09 -15.40
N ASP A 495 9.76 31.98 -15.01
CA ASP A 495 10.79 31.31 -15.82
C ASP A 495 10.21 30.37 -16.90
N ILE A 496 8.88 30.23 -17.05
CA ILE A 496 8.26 29.26 -17.98
C ILE A 496 7.55 30.01 -19.12
N SER A 497 7.96 29.72 -20.35
CA SER A 497 7.28 30.12 -21.59
C SER A 497 6.42 28.98 -22.12
N ILE A 498 5.17 29.28 -22.49
CA ILE A 498 4.24 28.33 -23.12
C ILE A 498 3.87 28.86 -24.48
N GLU A 499 4.07 28.04 -25.51
CA GLU A 499 3.67 28.32 -26.87
C GLU A 499 2.63 27.30 -27.32
N ILE A 500 1.52 27.75 -27.89
CA ILE A 500 0.54 26.86 -28.51
C ILE A 500 1.01 26.50 -29.92
N LYS A 501 1.09 25.20 -30.22
CA LYS A 501 1.53 24.69 -31.53
C LYS A 501 0.37 24.20 -32.38
N ARG A 502 -0.60 23.55 -31.75
CA ARG A 502 -1.76 22.97 -32.42
C ARG A 502 -2.94 22.94 -31.47
N GLU A 503 -4.13 23.15 -32.03
CA GLU A 503 -5.40 22.93 -31.36
C GLU A 503 -6.24 22.00 -32.25
N GLU A 504 -6.80 20.94 -31.66
CA GLU A 504 -7.64 19.95 -32.34
C GLU A 504 -8.93 19.76 -31.55
N GLU A 505 -10.06 20.07 -32.15
CA GLU A 505 -11.37 19.87 -31.55
C GLU A 505 -11.89 18.47 -31.86
N SER A 506 -12.36 17.77 -30.82
CA SER A 506 -13.05 16.48 -30.90
C SER A 506 -14.49 16.65 -30.39
N GLU A 507 -15.34 15.63 -30.55
CA GLU A 507 -16.78 15.68 -30.21
C GLU A 507 -17.07 16.16 -28.77
N SER A 508 -16.22 15.82 -27.79
CA SER A 508 -16.46 16.13 -26.37
C SER A 508 -15.29 16.82 -25.67
N TYR A 509 -14.19 17.09 -26.37
CA TYR A 509 -13.00 17.72 -25.79
C TYR A 509 -12.12 18.37 -26.85
N THR A 510 -11.35 19.37 -26.45
CA THR A 510 -10.30 20.00 -27.26
C THR A 510 -8.92 19.53 -26.81
N VAL A 511 -8.03 19.25 -27.75
CA VAL A 511 -6.62 18.91 -27.50
C VAL A 511 -5.73 20.08 -27.90
N ARG A 512 -4.90 20.56 -26.98
CA ARG A 512 -3.88 21.58 -27.26
C ARG A 512 -2.49 21.02 -27.11
N ASP A 513 -1.69 21.12 -28.17
CA ASP A 513 -0.26 20.80 -28.13
C ASP A 513 0.51 22.05 -27.73
N LEU A 514 1.11 22.00 -26.55
CA LEU A 514 1.84 23.11 -25.94
C LEU A 514 3.34 22.80 -25.93
N LEU A 515 4.15 23.72 -26.41
CA LEU A 515 5.59 23.69 -26.26
C LEU A 515 5.97 24.50 -25.03
N VAL A 516 6.35 23.81 -23.96
CA VAL A 516 6.72 24.42 -22.68
C VAL A 516 8.23 24.52 -22.62
N THR A 517 8.74 25.75 -22.54
CA THR A 517 10.17 26.04 -22.43
C THR A 517 10.41 26.72 -21.10
N ASN A 518 11.32 26.18 -20.29
CA ASN A 518 11.81 26.95 -19.14
C ASN A 518 12.95 27.86 -19.66
N ASN A 519 13.05 29.11 -19.23
CA ASN A 519 14.02 30.06 -19.81
C ASN A 519 15.36 30.04 -19.06
N ARG A 520 15.36 29.73 -17.76
CA ARG A 520 16.59 29.68 -16.96
C ARG A 520 17.55 28.60 -17.41
N VAL A 521 17.09 27.36 -17.62
CA VAL A 521 18.01 26.27 -18.01
C VAL A 521 18.47 26.41 -19.48
N ARG A 522 17.94 27.39 -20.23
CA ARG A 522 18.10 27.52 -21.70
C ARG A 522 19.41 28.20 -21.95
N GLU A 523 19.65 29.21 -21.13
CA GLU A 523 20.90 29.93 -20.98
C GLU A 523 22.07 29.01 -20.60
N TYR A 524 21.81 27.89 -19.90
CA TYR A 524 22.88 27.01 -19.41
C TYR A 524 23.10 25.71 -20.21
N THR A 525 22.09 25.13 -20.89
CA THR A 525 22.18 23.74 -21.39
C THR A 525 21.75 23.50 -22.85
N GLY A 526 21.18 24.50 -23.54
CA GLY A 526 20.91 24.43 -24.99
C GLY A 526 19.78 23.49 -25.47
N LYS A 527 19.14 22.67 -24.61
CA LYS A 527 17.92 21.89 -24.94
C LYS A 527 16.93 21.93 -23.78
N GLN A 528 15.73 22.49 -23.99
CA GLN A 528 14.85 22.74 -22.84
C GLN A 528 13.37 22.99 -23.15
N ALA A 529 12.85 22.40 -24.22
CA ALA A 529 11.43 22.44 -24.49
C ALA A 529 10.82 21.05 -24.26
N ARG A 530 9.62 21.00 -23.67
CA ARG A 530 8.84 19.78 -23.50
C ARG A 530 7.51 19.94 -24.20
N ALA A 531 7.11 18.92 -24.93
CA ALA A 531 5.75 18.83 -25.44
C ALA A 531 4.82 18.44 -24.29
N VAL A 532 3.84 19.27 -24.02
CA VAL A 532 2.78 19.05 -23.04
C VAL A 532 1.46 19.13 -23.77
N ARG A 533 0.60 18.13 -23.59
CA ARG A 533 -0.71 18.08 -24.22
C ARG A 533 -1.79 18.37 -23.18
N GLN A 534 -2.62 19.37 -23.44
CA GLN A 534 -3.80 19.67 -22.65
C GLN A 534 -5.03 19.04 -23.31
N PHE A 535 -5.84 18.34 -22.52
CA PHE A 535 -7.13 17.77 -22.90
C PHE A 535 -8.22 18.52 -22.13
N HIS A 536 -8.97 19.37 -22.82
CA HIS A 536 -10.02 20.21 -22.24
C HIS A 536 -11.38 19.59 -22.52
N PHE A 537 -12.01 19.00 -21.51
CA PHE A 537 -13.28 18.29 -21.62
C PHE A 537 -14.48 19.23 -21.53
N HIS A 538 -15.30 19.24 -22.59
CA HIS A 538 -16.49 20.08 -22.75
C HIS A 538 -17.79 19.31 -22.45
N GLY A 539 -17.73 17.98 -22.32
CA GLY A 539 -18.91 17.14 -22.14
C GLY A 539 -19.53 17.17 -20.73
N TRP A 540 -18.98 17.95 -19.78
CA TRP A 540 -19.53 18.04 -18.43
C TRP A 540 -20.53 19.21 -18.31
N PRO A 541 -21.80 18.96 -17.97
CA PRO A 541 -22.78 20.04 -17.84
C PRO A 541 -22.54 20.95 -16.63
N GLU A 542 -23.06 22.17 -16.68
CA GLU A 542 -23.03 23.12 -15.56
C GLU A 542 -23.83 22.62 -14.33
N VAL A 543 -24.77 21.69 -14.53
CA VAL A 543 -25.60 21.05 -13.51
C VAL A 543 -25.56 19.55 -13.68
N GLY A 544 -25.26 18.83 -12.61
CA GLY A 544 -25.30 17.37 -12.59
C GLY A 544 -24.09 16.71 -13.28
N ILE A 545 -24.39 15.67 -14.04
CA ILE A 545 -23.43 14.75 -14.68
C ILE A 545 -23.72 14.60 -16.17
N PRO A 546 -22.74 14.19 -17.00
CA PRO A 546 -22.99 13.89 -18.41
C PRO A 546 -24.10 12.85 -18.61
N THR A 547 -24.85 12.97 -19.71
CA THR A 547 -25.96 12.08 -20.04
C THR A 547 -25.51 10.68 -20.45
N ASP A 548 -24.27 10.52 -20.88
CA ASP A 548 -23.61 9.25 -21.19
C ASP A 548 -22.12 9.33 -20.86
N GLY A 549 -21.44 8.18 -20.91
CA GLY A 549 -20.03 8.01 -20.64
C GLY A 549 -19.11 8.08 -21.86
N LYS A 550 -19.65 8.16 -23.08
CA LYS A 550 -18.86 8.07 -24.34
C LYS A 550 -17.73 9.10 -24.37
N GLY A 551 -18.06 10.36 -24.07
CA GLY A 551 -17.08 11.45 -24.04
C GLY A 551 -15.96 11.21 -23.01
N MET A 552 -16.32 10.71 -21.83
CA MET A 552 -15.38 10.41 -20.74
C MET A 552 -14.47 9.22 -21.08
N ILE A 553 -15.01 8.17 -21.70
CA ILE A 553 -14.23 7.02 -22.18
C ILE A 553 -13.21 7.47 -23.24
N ASN A 554 -13.63 8.31 -24.19
CA ASN A 554 -12.78 8.79 -25.27
C ASN A 554 -11.60 9.63 -24.76
N ILE A 555 -11.84 10.58 -23.85
CA ILE A 555 -10.76 11.40 -23.29
C ILE A 555 -9.81 10.55 -22.43
N ILE A 556 -10.30 9.59 -21.64
CA ILE A 556 -9.45 8.66 -20.88
C ILE A 556 -8.55 7.86 -21.84
N ALA A 557 -9.10 7.33 -22.93
CA ALA A 557 -8.33 6.60 -23.93
C ALA A 557 -7.28 7.48 -24.62
N ALA A 558 -7.61 8.73 -24.94
CA ALA A 558 -6.68 9.69 -25.55
C ALA A 558 -5.51 10.05 -24.61
N VAL A 559 -5.81 10.27 -23.31
CA VAL A 559 -4.80 10.52 -22.28
C VAL A 559 -3.90 9.29 -22.09
N GLN A 560 -4.47 8.09 -22.00
CA GLN A 560 -3.69 6.85 -21.88
C GLN A 560 -2.75 6.64 -23.09
N LYS A 561 -3.22 6.94 -24.30
CA LYS A 561 -2.38 6.90 -25.52
C LYS A 561 -1.22 7.89 -25.44
N GLN A 562 -1.46 9.10 -24.95
CA GLN A 562 -0.40 10.10 -24.74
C GLN A 562 0.62 9.65 -23.70
N GLN A 563 0.17 9.02 -22.61
CA GLN A 563 1.05 8.54 -21.54
C GLN A 563 2.01 7.46 -22.02
N GLN A 564 1.51 6.51 -22.83
CA GLN A 564 2.33 5.46 -23.43
C GLN A 564 3.44 6.01 -24.33
N GLN A 565 3.23 7.19 -24.93
CA GLN A 565 4.19 7.85 -25.82
C GLN A 565 5.15 8.79 -25.08
N SER A 566 4.81 9.23 -23.87
CA SER A 566 5.53 10.28 -23.12
C SER A 566 6.25 9.79 -21.87
N GLY A 567 6.33 8.47 -21.65
CA GLY A 567 7.11 7.87 -20.57
C GLY A 567 6.38 7.76 -19.22
N ASN A 568 5.05 7.79 -19.23
CA ASN A 568 4.20 7.57 -18.05
C ASN A 568 4.51 8.48 -16.84
N HIS A 569 4.79 9.77 -17.10
CA HIS A 569 4.91 10.80 -16.06
C HIS A 569 3.55 11.12 -15.40
N PRO A 570 3.48 11.68 -14.18
CA PRO A 570 2.21 11.98 -13.53
C PRO A 570 1.27 12.83 -14.41
N ILE A 571 0.01 12.42 -14.54
CA ILE A 571 -1.02 13.17 -15.30
C ILE A 571 -1.56 14.29 -14.41
N THR A 572 -1.48 15.54 -14.84
CA THR A 572 -2.09 16.65 -14.09
C THR A 572 -3.59 16.66 -14.38
N VAL A 573 -4.45 16.46 -13.38
CA VAL A 573 -5.91 16.46 -13.55
C VAL A 573 -6.50 17.55 -12.69
N HIS A 574 -7.27 18.47 -13.28
CA HIS A 574 -7.94 19.53 -12.54
C HIS A 574 -9.36 19.80 -13.03
N CYS A 575 -10.18 20.28 -12.11
CA CYS A 575 -11.46 20.93 -12.39
C CYS A 575 -11.42 22.32 -11.76
N SER A 576 -12.46 22.75 -11.04
CA SER A 576 -12.38 23.97 -10.23
C SER A 576 -11.67 23.70 -8.89
N ALA A 577 -12.28 22.99 -7.95
CA ALA A 577 -11.66 22.68 -6.65
C ALA A 577 -10.66 21.50 -6.68
N GLY A 578 -10.64 20.73 -7.77
CA GLY A 578 -9.77 19.57 -7.91
C GLY A 578 -10.19 18.35 -7.11
N ALA A 579 -11.49 18.13 -6.90
CA ALA A 579 -12.00 17.00 -6.09
C ALA A 579 -13.15 16.23 -6.77
N GLY A 580 -14.27 16.88 -7.10
CA GLY A 580 -15.43 16.19 -7.69
C GLY A 580 -15.14 15.55 -9.05
N ARG A 581 -15.15 16.34 -10.13
CA ARG A 581 -14.86 15.87 -11.50
C ARG A 581 -13.47 15.24 -11.63
N THR A 582 -12.46 15.84 -10.99
CA THR A 582 -11.10 15.29 -10.89
C THR A 582 -11.09 13.88 -10.29
N GLY A 583 -11.81 13.67 -9.18
CA GLY A 583 -11.94 12.37 -8.56
C GLY A 583 -12.66 11.36 -9.44
N THR A 584 -13.71 11.79 -10.15
CA THR A 584 -14.41 10.93 -11.11
C THR A 584 -13.49 10.48 -12.25
N PHE A 585 -12.69 11.39 -12.84
CA PHE A 585 -11.72 11.03 -13.87
C PHE A 585 -10.65 10.06 -13.35
N CYS A 586 -10.07 10.33 -12.18
CA CYS A 586 -9.06 9.43 -11.58
C CYS A 586 -9.65 8.06 -11.23
N ALA A 587 -10.90 8.02 -10.73
CA ALA A 587 -11.60 6.78 -10.41
C ALA A 587 -11.84 5.95 -11.67
N LEU A 588 -12.42 6.56 -12.71
CA LEU A 588 -12.70 5.90 -13.97
C LEU A 588 -11.43 5.44 -14.68
N SER A 589 -10.40 6.28 -14.74
CA SER A 589 -9.12 5.89 -15.34
C SER A 589 -8.53 4.64 -14.66
N THR A 590 -8.63 4.56 -13.34
CA THR A 590 -8.15 3.43 -12.54
C THR A 590 -9.03 2.18 -12.70
N VAL A 591 -10.36 2.33 -12.65
CA VAL A 591 -11.30 1.21 -12.78
C VAL A 591 -11.27 0.63 -14.19
N LEU A 592 -11.29 1.46 -15.23
CA LEU A 592 -11.28 0.99 -16.62
C LEU A 592 -9.97 0.28 -16.97
N GLU A 593 -8.82 0.75 -16.47
CA GLU A 593 -7.56 0.04 -16.64
C GLU A 593 -7.57 -1.33 -15.94
N ARG A 594 -8.14 -1.39 -14.74
CA ARG A 594 -8.30 -2.64 -13.97
C ARG A 594 -9.23 -3.63 -14.66
N VAL A 595 -10.39 -3.17 -15.13
CA VAL A 595 -11.35 -3.98 -15.90
C VAL A 595 -10.67 -4.57 -17.12
N LYS A 596 -9.96 -3.76 -17.89
CA LYS A 596 -9.22 -4.22 -19.08
C LYS A 596 -8.14 -5.26 -18.74
N ALA A 597 -7.45 -5.09 -17.61
CA ALA A 597 -6.34 -5.96 -17.22
C ALA A 597 -6.77 -7.27 -16.55
N GLU A 598 -7.83 -7.26 -15.75
CA GLU A 598 -8.19 -8.37 -14.86
C GLU A 598 -9.63 -8.89 -15.02
N GLY A 599 -10.51 -8.19 -15.74
CA GLY A 599 -11.93 -8.57 -15.82
C GLY A 599 -12.72 -8.33 -14.52
N ILE A 600 -12.18 -7.51 -13.62
CA ILE A 600 -12.78 -7.17 -12.32
C ILE A 600 -12.81 -5.65 -12.11
N LEU A 601 -13.79 -5.18 -11.36
CA LEU A 601 -13.95 -3.78 -10.96
C LEU A 601 -14.24 -3.65 -9.46
N ASP A 602 -13.94 -2.49 -8.90
CA ASP A 602 -14.22 -2.16 -7.50
C ASP A 602 -14.31 -0.63 -7.37
N VAL A 603 -15.48 -0.09 -7.71
CA VAL A 603 -15.72 1.36 -7.72
C VAL A 603 -15.65 1.91 -6.29
N PHE A 604 -16.26 1.22 -5.34
CA PHE A 604 -16.31 1.64 -3.93
C PHE A 604 -14.91 1.83 -3.34
N GLN A 605 -14.03 0.82 -3.40
CA GLN A 605 -12.69 0.95 -2.81
C GLN A 605 -11.79 1.89 -3.61
N THR A 606 -12.00 2.00 -4.92
CA THR A 606 -11.28 2.99 -5.72
C THR A 606 -11.58 4.40 -5.21
N VAL A 607 -12.86 4.75 -5.08
CA VAL A 607 -13.27 6.08 -4.58
C VAL A 607 -12.84 6.29 -3.12
N LYS A 608 -12.97 5.26 -2.28
CA LYS A 608 -12.46 5.30 -0.89
C LYS A 608 -10.97 5.60 -0.83
N SER A 609 -10.16 4.92 -1.65
CA SER A 609 -8.72 5.16 -1.73
C SER A 609 -8.40 6.60 -2.16
N LEU A 610 -9.13 7.13 -3.15
CA LEU A 610 -8.98 8.52 -3.58
C LEU A 610 -9.30 9.50 -2.44
N ARG A 611 -10.37 9.27 -1.67
CA ARG A 611 -10.76 10.13 -0.53
C ARG A 611 -9.73 10.12 0.61
N LEU A 612 -9.03 9.01 0.80
CA LEU A 612 -7.94 8.91 1.77
C LEU A 612 -6.69 9.69 1.33
N GLN A 613 -6.53 9.93 0.02
CA GLN A 613 -5.40 10.67 -0.55
C GLN A 613 -5.71 12.17 -0.77
N ARG A 614 -6.96 12.52 -1.08
CA ARG A 614 -7.39 13.93 -1.20
C ARG A 614 -8.84 14.08 -0.72
N PRO A 615 -9.16 15.08 0.11
CA PRO A 615 -10.53 15.30 0.59
C PRO A 615 -11.54 15.44 -0.55
N HIS A 616 -12.74 14.89 -0.34
CA HIS A 616 -13.91 15.06 -1.21
C HIS A 616 -13.78 14.54 -2.66
N MET A 617 -12.80 13.68 -2.96
CA MET A 617 -12.72 13.01 -4.26
C MET A 617 -14.03 12.26 -4.57
N VAL A 618 -14.59 12.50 -5.76
CA VAL A 618 -15.97 12.12 -6.14
C VAL A 618 -16.97 12.70 -5.12
N GLN A 619 -17.33 13.96 -5.30
CA GLN A 619 -17.92 14.80 -4.26
C GLN A 619 -19.42 14.54 -4.04
N THR A 620 -20.17 14.20 -5.08
CA THR A 620 -21.62 14.05 -5.04
C THR A 620 -22.06 12.61 -5.35
N LEU A 621 -23.29 12.27 -4.93
CA LEU A 621 -23.89 10.97 -5.23
C LEU A 621 -23.99 10.73 -6.74
N GLU A 622 -24.44 11.74 -7.50
CA GLU A 622 -24.53 11.67 -8.96
C GLU A 622 -23.16 11.40 -9.60
N GLN A 623 -22.07 11.98 -9.09
CA GLN A 623 -20.72 11.68 -9.58
C GLN A 623 -20.29 10.24 -9.31
N TYR A 624 -20.73 9.66 -8.19
CA TYR A 624 -20.49 8.25 -7.84
C TYR A 624 -21.33 7.32 -8.72
N GLU A 625 -22.60 7.65 -8.96
CA GLU A 625 -23.46 6.98 -9.92
C GLU A 625 -22.86 6.98 -11.32
N PHE A 626 -22.36 8.14 -11.76
CA PHE A 626 -21.73 8.30 -13.06
C PHE A 626 -20.50 7.38 -13.22
N CYS A 627 -19.77 7.09 -12.13
CA CYS A 627 -18.67 6.14 -12.20
C CYS A 627 -19.16 4.73 -12.61
N TYR A 628 -20.25 4.25 -12.00
CA TYR A 628 -20.84 2.97 -12.35
C TYR A 628 -21.40 2.96 -13.78
N LYS A 629 -22.10 4.04 -14.17
CA LYS A 629 -22.67 4.19 -15.51
C LYS A 629 -21.61 4.09 -16.62
N VAL A 630 -20.51 4.84 -16.48
CA VAL A 630 -19.42 4.82 -17.47
C VAL A 630 -18.76 3.44 -17.55
N VAL A 631 -18.59 2.75 -16.41
CA VAL A 631 -18.02 1.39 -16.39
C VAL A 631 -18.94 0.40 -17.10
N GLN A 632 -20.25 0.49 -16.87
CA GLN A 632 -21.26 -0.32 -17.57
C GLN A 632 -21.19 -0.07 -19.09
N GLU A 633 -21.27 1.18 -19.53
CA GLU A 633 -21.21 1.54 -20.95
C GLU A 633 -19.90 1.10 -21.61
N TYR A 634 -18.77 1.17 -20.89
CA TYR A 634 -17.49 0.65 -21.38
C TYR A 634 -17.53 -0.87 -21.60
N ILE A 635 -18.08 -1.62 -20.65
CA ILE A 635 -18.20 -3.08 -20.77
C ILE A 635 -19.13 -3.45 -21.92
N ASP A 636 -20.28 -2.77 -22.05
CA ASP A 636 -21.25 -3.02 -23.11
C ASP A 636 -20.64 -2.76 -24.51
N ALA A 637 -19.90 -1.65 -24.65
CA ALA A 637 -19.23 -1.27 -25.90
C ALA A 637 -18.09 -2.23 -26.29
N PHE A 638 -17.48 -2.92 -25.32
CA PHE A 638 -16.34 -3.82 -25.53
C PHE A 638 -16.63 -5.25 -25.07
N SER A 639 -17.89 -5.70 -25.13
CA SER A 639 -18.36 -7.00 -24.60
C SER A 639 -17.63 -8.23 -25.17
N ASP A 640 -16.99 -8.11 -26.34
CA ASP A 640 -16.18 -9.17 -26.94
C ASP A 640 -14.76 -9.31 -26.38
N TYR A 641 -14.33 -8.42 -25.47
CA TYR A 641 -13.00 -8.49 -24.87
C TYR A 641 -12.83 -9.80 -24.08
N ALA A 642 -11.76 -10.55 -24.35
CA ALA A 642 -11.57 -11.90 -23.81
C ALA A 642 -11.58 -11.97 -22.27
N ASN A 643 -11.13 -10.90 -21.59
CA ASN A 643 -11.14 -10.82 -20.13
C ASN A 643 -12.55 -10.57 -19.52
N PHE A 644 -13.57 -10.30 -20.34
CA PHE A 644 -14.94 -10.04 -19.87
C PHE A 644 -15.83 -11.30 -19.96
N LYS A 645 -15.31 -12.38 -20.55
CA LYS A 645 -16.03 -13.63 -20.80
C LYS A 645 -15.79 -14.67 -19.71
#